data_AF-A0AAR5P6K5-F1
#
_entry.id   AF-A0AAR5P6K5-F1
#
_cell.length_a   1.000
_cell.length_b   1.000
_cell.length_c   1.000
_cell.angle_alpha   90.00
_cell.angle_beta   90.00
_cell.angle_gamma   90.00
#
_symmetry.space_group_name_H-M   'P 1'
#
loop_
_entity.id
_entity.type
_entity.pdbx_description
1 polymer ?
#
loop_
_entity_poly.entity_id
_entity_poly.type
_entity_poly.pdbx_seq_one_letter_code
_entity_poly.pdbx_strand_id
1 'polypeptide(L)'
;MLSVNRLQFGGRGERKVELRNASPTSARFQIHHPEGDAFQVRPLEGVVAPHGYAFLSVRFSPPRGGVFVRKIFCLVWNCEPLMLHLAGGEGVGPSPTPIDELCGFAAYFEEGAVTVEPPSFDVGFAPTPSTLLANISNQSAKTVQVDWRQQTGGRVVVAPPTVEVPPLGRQQIQLQLAAAAPYGLLHETLLGQVDAATCLSLYVQAHSFPANQQWISHVQLLPETVYWPPCAPGDVANTTFLMRNRSHLPVQFRLESPKATNIRVKPRMGVFRHWQIVAVRLQTEQGAAKAYMEAWQVVVNGRALPLYFHGLTCVPRVEIGRGNRIDAGAVQDGSQKEVEVPMRNSSLCPVDFQFQLGKMVGVSPMTGRLPPNETLTLVVKVTGSQCAPTTERFHCLLRIVDASGAVTGHSHDLPVDIVAECSYSQLCACPSSEDFGRVPFGHRLKCQFDASNFGNTAVYFQACQSGEDKNIHIRPSFGEVKARESQRFMVGGVASIVGGATLSFGYYNRLVKDSPLVTGTPTALFTLRYEAEFPIVQIEGVVEHNFGALFARRDLYEAYLGVAALNHALRHVANDQTLEHRSRLPELPVDGEQEFWARLTLGNVSDFDTDVTLKRLKLCDCTMQEISGGLSKRGRGFQCPHRPALSITPLALSLPAGASKVVNIVVKYGVAGATPLGFALRLSNNRTVLWHFEVYGVDGSALQWLLVVNPVDEIQPQTRKPLL
;
A
#
# COMPACT_ATOMS: atom_id res chain seq x y z
N MET A 1 25.31 -27.43 -3.02
CA MET A 1 26.23 -26.44 -3.63
C MET A 1 27.62 -27.07 -3.63
N LEU A 2 28.14 -27.41 -4.80
CA LEU A 2 29.45 -28.03 -4.98
C LEU A 2 30.30 -27.08 -5.82
N SER A 3 31.02 -26.18 -5.17
CA SER A 3 32.05 -25.36 -5.83
C SER A 3 33.29 -26.23 -5.95
N VAL A 4 33.68 -26.60 -7.17
CA VAL A 4 34.88 -27.41 -7.33
C VAL A 4 36.09 -26.51 -7.50
N ASN A 5 37.03 -26.72 -6.59
CA ASN A 5 38.24 -25.94 -6.41
C ASN A 5 39.18 -25.99 -7.62
N ARG A 6 39.92 -24.91 -7.81
CA ARG A 6 41.13 -24.89 -8.62
C ARG A 6 42.20 -25.76 -7.96
N LEU A 7 42.83 -26.65 -8.71
CA LEU A 7 43.99 -27.40 -8.23
C LEU A 7 45.25 -26.95 -8.94
N GLN A 8 46.26 -26.63 -8.14
CA GLN A 8 47.59 -26.24 -8.61
C GLN A 8 48.65 -27.23 -8.13
N PHE A 9 49.53 -27.63 -9.05
CA PHE A 9 50.63 -28.55 -8.79
C PHE A 9 51.97 -27.89 -9.17
N GLY A 10 52.85 -27.63 -8.20
CA GLY A 10 54.20 -27.11 -8.43
C GLY A 10 55.24 -28.18 -8.81
N GLY A 11 54.77 -29.37 -9.17
CA GLY A 11 55.54 -30.59 -9.43
C GLY A 11 54.64 -31.83 -9.35
N ARG A 12 55.21 -33.01 -9.59
CA ARG A 12 54.48 -34.30 -9.49
C ARG A 12 53.83 -34.45 -8.12
N GLY A 13 52.55 -34.84 -8.08
CA GLY A 13 51.82 -34.99 -6.82
C GLY A 13 50.38 -35.43 -7.00
N GLU A 14 49.70 -35.64 -5.88
CA GLU A 14 48.29 -36.06 -5.83
C GLU A 14 47.52 -35.18 -4.86
N ARG A 15 46.31 -34.78 -5.24
CA ARG A 15 45.39 -33.99 -4.41
C ARG A 15 44.01 -34.61 -4.45
N LYS A 16 43.26 -34.51 -3.36
CA LYS A 16 41.87 -34.98 -3.28
C LYS A 16 40.91 -33.81 -3.37
N VAL A 17 39.79 -34.04 -4.04
CA VAL A 17 38.66 -33.11 -4.15
C VAL A 17 37.43 -33.81 -3.59
N GLU A 18 36.68 -33.12 -2.74
CA GLU A 18 35.43 -33.64 -2.21
C GLU A 18 34.27 -33.37 -3.18
N LEU A 19 33.50 -34.42 -3.47
CA LEU A 19 32.23 -34.38 -4.18
C LEU A 19 31.09 -34.66 -3.19
N ARG A 20 30.34 -33.63 -2.81
CA ARG A 20 29.28 -33.69 -1.78
C ARG A 20 27.87 -33.62 -2.38
N ASN A 21 27.10 -34.68 -2.21
CA ASN A 21 25.70 -34.70 -2.62
C ASN A 21 24.85 -33.99 -1.57
N ALA A 22 24.27 -32.82 -1.92
CA ALA A 22 23.38 -32.09 -1.03
C ALA A 22 21.91 -32.52 -1.14
N SER A 23 21.57 -33.37 -2.12
CA SER A 23 20.19 -33.77 -2.41
C SER A 23 19.74 -34.96 -1.55
N PRO A 24 18.41 -35.15 -1.40
CA PRO A 24 17.84 -36.30 -0.69
C PRO A 24 17.87 -37.61 -1.51
N THR A 25 18.48 -37.61 -2.70
CA THR A 25 18.53 -38.77 -3.60
C THR A 25 19.97 -39.10 -3.98
N SER A 26 20.26 -40.34 -4.35
CA SER A 26 21.62 -40.73 -4.77
C SER A 26 22.03 -40.04 -6.08
N ALA A 27 23.22 -39.45 -6.10
CA ALA A 27 23.78 -38.78 -7.27
C ALA A 27 24.76 -39.69 -8.01
N ARG A 28 24.46 -40.02 -9.28
CA ARG A 28 25.41 -40.71 -10.16
C ARG A 28 26.30 -39.69 -10.85
N PHE A 29 27.60 -39.92 -10.81
CA PHE A 29 28.56 -39.06 -11.49
C PHE A 29 29.43 -39.85 -12.47
N GLN A 30 29.94 -39.13 -13.47
CA GLN A 30 30.92 -39.61 -14.43
C GLN A 30 31.88 -38.48 -14.79
N ILE A 31 33.17 -38.74 -14.70
CA ILE A 31 34.23 -37.83 -15.09
C ILE A 31 34.43 -37.97 -16.59
N HIS A 32 34.12 -36.92 -17.34
CA HIS A 32 34.49 -36.83 -18.75
C HIS A 32 35.94 -36.37 -18.85
N HIS A 33 36.84 -37.34 -18.82
CA HIS A 33 38.27 -37.11 -18.90
C HIS A 33 38.95 -38.19 -19.73
N PRO A 34 39.80 -37.83 -20.72
CA PRO A 34 40.60 -38.77 -21.48
C PRO A 34 41.60 -39.54 -20.60
N GLU A 35 41.82 -40.82 -20.91
CA GLU A 35 42.94 -41.57 -20.33
C GLU A 35 44.27 -41.10 -20.97
N GLY A 36 45.37 -41.13 -20.21
CA GLY A 36 46.71 -40.76 -20.70
C GLY A 36 47.08 -39.28 -20.61
N ASP A 37 46.23 -38.41 -20.05
CA ASP A 37 46.56 -37.00 -19.78
C ASP A 37 47.55 -36.83 -18.61
N ALA A 38 48.20 -35.66 -18.54
CA ALA A 38 49.11 -35.28 -17.46
C ALA A 38 48.42 -35.25 -16.07
N PHE A 39 47.10 -35.05 -16.07
CA PHE A 39 46.25 -35.19 -14.90
C PHE A 39 45.48 -36.50 -14.97
N GLN A 40 45.50 -37.30 -13.91
CA GLN A 40 44.74 -38.53 -13.80
C GLN A 40 43.71 -38.37 -12.68
N VAL A 41 42.44 -38.62 -12.98
CA VAL A 41 41.34 -38.50 -12.02
C VAL A 41 40.76 -39.89 -11.72
N ARG A 42 40.61 -40.24 -10.44
CA ARG A 42 39.98 -41.49 -10.00
C ARG A 42 39.09 -41.25 -8.76
N PRO A 43 37.93 -41.93 -8.63
CA PRO A 43 37.31 -42.80 -9.64
C PRO A 43 36.72 -41.99 -10.82
N LEU A 44 36.57 -42.62 -12.00
CA LEU A 44 35.97 -41.98 -13.19
C LEU A 44 34.45 -42.04 -13.19
N GLU A 45 33.84 -42.89 -12.38
CA GLU A 45 32.39 -42.99 -12.23
C GLU A 45 32.07 -43.45 -10.80
N GLY A 46 30.87 -43.12 -10.32
CA GLY A 46 30.43 -43.57 -9.01
C GLY A 46 29.05 -43.08 -8.63
N VAL A 47 28.62 -43.45 -7.42
CA VAL A 47 27.36 -43.03 -6.82
C VAL A 47 27.62 -42.43 -5.45
N VAL A 48 27.15 -41.21 -5.22
CA VAL A 48 27.19 -40.56 -3.91
C VAL A 48 25.82 -40.68 -3.27
N ALA A 49 25.76 -41.27 -2.08
CA ALA A 49 24.52 -41.44 -1.32
C ALA A 49 23.85 -40.09 -1.00
N PRO A 50 22.54 -40.07 -0.68
CA PRO A 50 21.85 -38.86 -0.20
C PRO A 50 22.61 -38.19 0.94
N HIS A 51 22.78 -36.87 0.89
CA HIS A 51 23.53 -36.09 1.88
C HIS A 51 24.98 -36.55 2.15
N GLY A 52 25.52 -37.46 1.34
CA GLY A 52 26.86 -38.03 1.50
C GLY A 52 27.93 -37.29 0.71
N TYR A 53 29.14 -37.85 0.72
CA TYR A 53 30.28 -37.34 -0.04
C TYR A 53 31.13 -38.48 -0.62
N ALA A 54 31.93 -38.15 -1.63
CA ALA A 54 32.95 -39.00 -2.21
C ALA A 54 34.22 -38.18 -2.46
N PHE A 55 35.38 -38.82 -2.56
CA PHE A 55 36.63 -38.14 -2.92
C PHE A 55 37.06 -38.51 -4.33
N LEU A 56 37.40 -37.49 -5.13
CA LEU A 56 38.10 -37.63 -6.39
C LEU A 56 39.59 -37.37 -6.14
N SER A 57 40.43 -38.35 -6.43
CA SER A 57 41.87 -38.20 -6.41
C SER A 57 42.35 -37.70 -7.77
N VAL A 58 43.08 -36.59 -7.78
CA VAL A 58 43.68 -35.95 -8.94
C VAL A 58 45.18 -36.04 -8.81
N ARG A 59 45.81 -36.89 -9.63
CA ARG A 59 47.25 -37.07 -9.68
C ARG A 59 47.82 -36.32 -10.88
N PHE A 60 48.75 -35.41 -10.63
CA PHE A 60 49.54 -34.75 -11.67
C PHE A 60 50.86 -35.51 -11.87
N SER A 61 51.05 -36.03 -13.07
CA SER A 61 52.24 -36.79 -13.46
C SER A 61 52.61 -36.41 -14.90
N PRO A 62 53.18 -35.21 -15.11
CA PRO A 62 53.45 -34.72 -16.44
C PRO A 62 54.49 -35.61 -17.13
N PRO A 63 54.28 -35.93 -18.42
CA PRO A 63 55.21 -36.76 -19.19
C PRO A 63 56.51 -36.04 -19.53
N ARG A 64 56.52 -34.69 -19.53
CA ARG A 64 57.66 -33.82 -19.81
C ARG A 64 57.56 -32.53 -18.98
N GLY A 65 58.68 -31.82 -18.84
CA GLY A 65 58.69 -30.47 -18.23
C GLY A 65 57.84 -29.49 -19.07
N GLY A 66 57.07 -28.64 -18.41
CA GLY A 66 56.17 -27.69 -19.04
C GLY A 66 55.01 -27.29 -18.14
N VAL A 67 54.17 -26.38 -18.64
CA VAL A 67 52.92 -25.98 -17.99
C VAL A 67 51.76 -26.74 -18.63
N PHE A 68 50.85 -27.24 -17.80
CA PHE A 68 49.67 -27.97 -18.24
C PHE A 68 48.44 -27.31 -17.60
N VAL A 69 47.45 -26.95 -18.41
CA VAL A 69 46.15 -26.47 -17.93
C VAL A 69 45.05 -27.32 -18.56
N ARG A 70 44.07 -27.72 -17.74
CA ARG A 70 42.92 -28.54 -18.14
C ARG A 70 41.64 -28.10 -17.47
N LYS A 71 40.55 -28.17 -18.22
CA LYS A 71 39.19 -28.16 -17.70
C LYS A 71 38.68 -29.60 -17.75
N ILE A 72 38.42 -30.19 -16.58
CA ILE A 72 37.80 -31.51 -16.48
C ILE A 72 36.36 -31.32 -16.07
N PHE A 73 35.45 -32.11 -16.64
CA PHE A 73 34.03 -32.03 -16.32
C PHE A 73 33.55 -33.29 -15.61
N CYS A 74 32.95 -33.11 -14.45
CA CYS A 74 32.21 -34.15 -13.74
C CYS A 74 30.72 -34.00 -14.09
N LEU A 75 30.23 -34.90 -14.94
CA LEU A 75 28.82 -35.01 -15.28
C LEU A 75 28.09 -35.66 -14.11
N VAL A 76 27.04 -35.01 -13.62
CA VAL A 76 26.13 -35.56 -12.61
C VAL A 76 24.76 -35.71 -13.26
N TRP A 77 24.17 -36.90 -13.17
CA TRP A 77 22.91 -37.18 -13.86
C TRP A 77 21.80 -36.25 -13.33
N ASN A 78 21.06 -35.60 -14.24
CA ASN A 78 20.03 -34.59 -13.98
C ASN A 78 20.54 -33.33 -13.26
N CYS A 79 21.81 -33.01 -13.42
CA CYS A 79 22.44 -31.82 -12.83
C CYS A 79 23.35 -31.14 -13.85
N GLU A 80 23.69 -29.88 -13.60
CA GLU A 80 24.70 -29.20 -14.41
C GLU A 80 26.09 -29.85 -14.23
N PRO A 81 26.90 -29.94 -15.30
CA PRO A 81 28.28 -30.38 -15.22
C PRO A 81 29.09 -29.54 -14.23
N LEU A 82 29.82 -30.21 -13.34
CA LEU A 82 30.78 -29.55 -12.46
C LEU A 82 32.12 -29.43 -13.17
N MET A 83 32.74 -28.27 -13.13
CA MET A 83 34.05 -28.04 -13.77
C MET A 83 35.19 -28.04 -12.74
N LEU A 84 36.26 -28.75 -13.07
CA LEU A 84 37.53 -28.80 -12.37
C LEU A 84 38.60 -28.08 -13.20
N HIS A 85 39.10 -26.95 -12.69
CA HIS A 85 40.25 -26.27 -13.28
C HIS A 85 41.55 -26.81 -12.69
N LEU A 86 42.34 -27.50 -13.52
CA LEU A 86 43.62 -28.07 -13.14
C LEU A 86 44.76 -27.30 -13.81
N ALA A 87 45.79 -26.98 -13.03
CA ALA A 87 47.02 -26.38 -13.55
C ALA A 87 48.25 -27.01 -12.86
N GLY A 88 49.32 -27.26 -13.62
CA GLY A 88 50.55 -27.83 -13.05
C GLY A 88 51.78 -27.58 -13.90
N GLY A 89 52.96 -27.46 -13.26
CA GLY A 89 54.25 -27.28 -13.92
C GLY A 89 55.43 -27.25 -12.95
N GLU A 90 56.66 -27.33 -13.48
CA GLU A 90 57.89 -27.26 -12.68
C GLU A 90 58.30 -25.80 -12.43
N GLY A 91 58.49 -25.40 -11.17
CA GLY A 91 59.11 -24.12 -10.79
C GLY A 91 58.29 -22.83 -10.95
N VAL A 92 57.13 -22.86 -11.60
CA VAL A 92 56.22 -21.72 -11.73
C VAL A 92 54.88 -22.08 -11.10
N GLY A 93 54.50 -21.40 -10.02
CA GLY A 93 53.09 -21.32 -9.64
C GLY A 93 52.37 -20.63 -10.79
N PRO A 94 51.42 -21.28 -11.47
CA PRO A 94 50.83 -20.70 -12.67
C PRO A 94 50.19 -19.36 -12.29
N SER A 95 50.65 -18.28 -12.93
CA SER A 95 49.95 -16.99 -12.94
C SER A 95 48.46 -17.26 -13.19
N PRO A 96 47.56 -16.65 -12.42
CA PRO A 96 46.14 -16.87 -12.60
C PRO A 96 45.74 -16.34 -13.98
N THR A 97 45.67 -17.22 -14.99
CA THR A 97 44.75 -16.99 -16.11
C THR A 97 43.39 -16.64 -15.50
N PRO A 98 42.72 -15.58 -15.95
CA PRO A 98 41.41 -15.23 -15.45
C PRO A 98 40.52 -16.48 -15.51
N ILE A 99 39.73 -16.68 -14.46
CA ILE A 99 38.72 -17.73 -14.47
C ILE A 99 37.79 -17.37 -15.63
N ASP A 100 37.68 -18.25 -16.63
CA ASP A 100 36.65 -18.11 -17.64
C ASP A 100 35.30 -18.01 -16.92
N GLU A 101 34.51 -16.99 -17.22
CA GLU A 101 33.22 -16.75 -16.59
C GLU A 101 32.22 -17.91 -16.82
N LEU A 102 32.50 -18.76 -17.81
CA LEU A 102 31.65 -19.89 -18.20
C LEU A 102 31.80 -21.09 -17.25
N CYS A 103 30.66 -21.62 -16.82
CA CYS A 103 30.56 -22.84 -16.01
C CYS A 103 29.45 -23.78 -16.55
N GLY A 104 29.21 -24.91 -15.87
CA GLY A 104 28.06 -25.77 -16.16
C GLY A 104 28.04 -26.31 -17.59
N PHE A 105 26.84 -26.37 -18.17
CA PHE A 105 26.65 -26.78 -19.56
C PHE A 105 27.27 -25.79 -20.54
N ALA A 106 27.23 -24.49 -20.25
CA ALA A 106 27.75 -23.45 -21.14
C ALA A 106 29.21 -23.75 -21.49
N ALA A 107 30.04 -23.98 -20.47
CA ALA A 107 31.44 -24.35 -20.66
C ALA A 107 31.66 -25.78 -21.17
N TYR A 108 30.82 -26.75 -20.80
CA TYR A 108 30.98 -28.14 -21.28
C TYR A 108 30.81 -28.27 -22.81
N PHE A 109 29.90 -27.48 -23.37
CA PHE A 109 29.62 -27.45 -24.80
C PHE A 109 30.42 -26.39 -25.56
N GLU A 110 31.21 -25.57 -24.89
CA GLU A 110 32.11 -24.61 -25.52
C GLU A 110 33.06 -25.35 -26.48
N GLU A 111 33.30 -24.73 -27.64
CA GLU A 111 34.30 -25.16 -28.60
C GLU A 111 35.45 -24.16 -28.54
N GLY A 112 36.68 -24.66 -28.40
CA GLY A 112 37.86 -23.79 -28.37
C GLY A 112 38.13 -23.14 -29.72
N ALA A 113 38.97 -22.10 -29.74
CA ALA A 113 39.40 -21.43 -30.97
C ALA A 113 40.12 -22.37 -31.95
N VAL A 114 40.63 -23.51 -31.48
CA VAL A 114 41.22 -24.56 -32.31
C VAL A 114 40.32 -25.79 -32.25
N THR A 115 39.86 -26.25 -33.42
CA THR A 115 38.94 -27.39 -33.56
C THR A 115 39.51 -28.46 -34.49
N VAL A 116 38.98 -29.68 -34.40
CA VAL A 116 39.34 -30.79 -35.29
C VAL A 116 38.08 -31.35 -35.96
N GLU A 117 38.15 -31.49 -37.28
CA GLU A 117 37.04 -31.95 -38.12
C GLU A 117 37.45 -33.17 -38.96
N PRO A 118 36.75 -34.31 -38.85
CA PRO A 118 35.68 -34.58 -37.88
C PRO A 118 36.24 -34.72 -36.45
N PRO A 119 35.44 -34.41 -35.40
CA PRO A 119 35.86 -34.50 -34.00
C PRO A 119 35.95 -35.95 -33.48
N SER A 120 35.43 -36.90 -34.23
CA SER A 120 35.42 -38.32 -33.87
C SER A 120 35.34 -39.21 -35.10
N PHE A 121 36.05 -40.33 -35.08
CA PHE A 121 35.99 -41.38 -36.10
C PHE A 121 35.41 -42.66 -35.53
N ASP A 122 34.41 -43.19 -36.22
CA ASP A 122 33.94 -44.55 -35.98
C ASP A 122 34.26 -45.39 -37.22
N VAL A 123 35.29 -46.22 -37.08
CA VAL A 123 35.79 -47.07 -38.16
C VAL A 123 34.94 -48.34 -38.29
N GLY A 124 34.14 -48.68 -37.27
CA GLY A 124 33.41 -49.95 -37.24
C GLY A 124 34.37 -51.15 -37.24
N PHE A 125 34.15 -52.10 -38.16
CA PHE A 125 34.97 -53.30 -38.29
C PHE A 125 36.34 -52.99 -38.93
N ALA A 126 37.41 -53.02 -38.13
CA ALA A 126 38.78 -52.70 -38.54
C ALA A 126 39.78 -53.81 -38.16
N PRO A 127 39.73 -54.98 -38.85
CA PRO A 127 40.67 -56.08 -38.61
C PRO A 127 42.08 -55.78 -39.16
N THR A 128 42.19 -54.81 -40.08
CA THR A 128 43.45 -54.38 -40.71
C THR A 128 43.74 -52.92 -40.38
N PRO A 129 45.00 -52.47 -40.52
CA PRO A 129 45.34 -51.07 -40.33
C PRO A 129 44.52 -50.16 -41.26
N SER A 130 44.16 -48.98 -40.77
CA SER A 130 43.34 -48.00 -41.52
C SER A 130 43.93 -46.60 -41.39
N THR A 131 43.83 -45.80 -42.45
CA THR A 131 44.24 -44.39 -42.45
C THR A 131 43.01 -43.51 -42.46
N LEU A 132 42.95 -42.56 -41.53
CA LEU A 132 41.86 -41.59 -41.40
C LEU A 132 42.41 -40.17 -41.59
N LEU A 133 41.59 -39.24 -42.08
CA LEU A 133 41.98 -37.86 -42.35
C LEU A 133 41.16 -36.90 -41.51
N ALA A 134 41.83 -36.05 -40.73
CA ALA A 134 41.22 -34.96 -39.98
C ALA A 134 41.87 -33.62 -40.34
N ASN A 135 41.09 -32.55 -40.23
CA ASN A 135 41.57 -31.19 -40.42
C ASN A 135 41.52 -30.45 -39.09
N ILE A 136 42.63 -29.83 -38.70
CA ILE A 136 42.69 -28.89 -37.59
C ILE A 136 42.40 -27.51 -38.15
N SER A 137 41.47 -26.79 -37.55
CA SER A 137 41.12 -25.41 -37.90
C SER A 137 41.47 -24.48 -36.76
N ASN A 138 42.10 -23.35 -37.06
CA ASN A 138 42.45 -22.31 -36.09
C ASN A 138 41.64 -21.05 -36.38
N GLN A 139 40.76 -20.67 -35.46
CA GLN A 139 39.94 -19.46 -35.52
C GLN A 139 40.54 -18.29 -34.73
N SER A 140 41.69 -18.49 -34.09
CA SER A 140 42.36 -17.43 -33.34
C SER A 140 43.12 -16.48 -34.26
N ALA A 141 43.49 -15.31 -33.70
CA ALA A 141 44.27 -14.29 -34.40
C ALA A 141 45.79 -14.60 -34.45
N LYS A 142 46.24 -15.74 -33.93
CA LYS A 142 47.67 -16.12 -33.85
C LYS A 142 47.89 -17.50 -34.44
N THR A 143 49.09 -17.76 -34.94
CA THR A 143 49.51 -19.14 -35.28
C THR A 143 49.55 -19.96 -34.00
N VAL A 144 49.00 -21.17 -34.07
CA VAL A 144 48.99 -22.13 -32.95
C VAL A 144 49.77 -23.37 -33.34
N GLN A 145 50.47 -23.96 -32.38
CA GLN A 145 51.16 -25.24 -32.56
C GLN A 145 50.36 -26.34 -31.86
N VAL A 146 50.03 -27.41 -32.57
CA VAL A 146 49.38 -28.59 -31.99
C VAL A 146 50.35 -29.76 -31.95
N ASP A 147 50.62 -30.31 -30.76
CA ASP A 147 51.53 -31.42 -30.52
C ASP A 147 50.81 -32.68 -29.99
N TRP A 148 50.88 -33.77 -30.75
CA TRP A 148 50.27 -35.07 -30.47
C TRP A 148 51.27 -36.10 -29.91
N ARG A 149 52.54 -35.73 -29.69
CA ARG A 149 53.61 -36.63 -29.19
C ARG A 149 53.36 -37.22 -27.78
N GLN A 150 52.24 -36.88 -27.13
CA GLN A 150 51.85 -37.36 -25.79
C GLN A 150 51.22 -38.76 -25.78
N GLN A 151 50.91 -39.34 -26.93
CA GLN A 151 50.29 -40.67 -27.07
C GLN A 151 51.32 -41.79 -26.78
N THR A 152 51.45 -42.24 -25.53
CA THR A 152 52.28 -43.42 -25.19
C THR A 152 51.42 -44.69 -25.19
N GLY A 153 51.74 -45.65 -26.06
CA GLY A 153 51.11 -46.98 -26.09
C GLY A 153 49.76 -47.10 -26.80
N GLY A 154 49.28 -46.04 -27.45
CA GLY A 154 48.03 -46.05 -28.23
C GLY A 154 48.13 -46.81 -29.55
N ARG A 155 47.01 -47.35 -30.03
CA ARG A 155 46.87 -48.01 -31.34
C ARG A 155 46.64 -47.02 -32.48
N VAL A 156 46.45 -45.73 -32.19
CA VAL A 156 46.34 -44.69 -33.20
C VAL A 156 47.54 -43.74 -33.15
N VAL A 157 48.19 -43.53 -34.29
CA VAL A 157 49.34 -42.63 -34.44
C VAL A 157 48.95 -41.44 -35.32
N VAL A 158 49.23 -40.22 -34.86
CA VAL A 158 48.97 -38.98 -35.61
C VAL A 158 50.21 -38.55 -36.41
N ALA A 159 50.04 -38.25 -37.69
CA ALA A 159 51.10 -37.80 -38.60
C ALA A 159 50.67 -36.54 -39.40
N PRO A 160 51.45 -35.45 -39.42
CA PRO A 160 52.65 -35.23 -38.60
C PRO A 160 52.28 -35.12 -37.11
N PRO A 161 53.17 -35.53 -36.19
CA PRO A 161 52.88 -35.52 -34.75
C PRO A 161 52.85 -34.10 -34.18
N THR A 162 53.38 -33.11 -34.90
CA THR A 162 53.37 -31.70 -34.51
C THR A 162 53.04 -30.87 -35.74
N VAL A 163 52.16 -29.89 -35.58
CA VAL A 163 51.64 -29.14 -36.71
C VAL A 163 51.39 -27.68 -36.32
N GLU A 164 51.82 -26.75 -37.16
CA GLU A 164 51.52 -25.33 -37.02
C GLU A 164 50.29 -24.99 -37.85
N VAL A 165 49.32 -24.31 -37.25
CA VAL A 165 48.08 -23.91 -37.91
C VAL A 165 48.01 -22.39 -37.92
N PRO A 166 48.10 -21.73 -39.10
CA PRO A 166 48.11 -20.28 -39.19
C PRO A 166 46.77 -19.66 -38.73
N PRO A 167 46.73 -18.35 -38.41
CA PRO A 167 45.51 -17.66 -38.02
C PRO A 167 44.42 -17.80 -39.08
N LEU A 168 43.19 -18.10 -38.66
CA LEU A 168 42.04 -18.38 -39.56
C LEU A 168 42.30 -19.48 -40.60
N GLY A 169 43.34 -20.31 -40.39
CA GLY A 169 43.81 -21.33 -41.31
C GLY A 169 43.38 -22.74 -40.93
N ARG A 170 43.68 -23.69 -41.82
CA ARG A 170 43.41 -25.12 -41.64
C ARG A 170 44.62 -25.94 -42.04
N GLN A 171 44.85 -27.05 -41.33
CA GLN A 171 45.92 -27.99 -41.63
C GLN A 171 45.45 -29.43 -41.45
N GLN A 172 45.75 -30.28 -42.43
CA GLN A 172 45.36 -31.69 -42.41
C GLN A 172 46.36 -32.54 -41.62
N ILE A 173 45.83 -33.50 -40.87
CA ILE A 173 46.57 -34.56 -40.18
C ILE A 173 46.04 -35.93 -40.62
N GLN A 174 46.91 -36.93 -40.62
CA GLN A 174 46.58 -38.32 -40.87
C GLN A 174 46.61 -39.10 -39.55
N LEU A 175 45.64 -39.99 -39.36
CA LEU A 175 45.59 -40.91 -38.23
C LEU A 175 45.82 -42.32 -38.77
N GLN A 176 46.89 -42.95 -38.34
CA GLN A 176 47.19 -44.34 -38.65
C GLN A 176 46.68 -45.22 -37.51
N LEU A 177 45.59 -45.91 -37.77
CA LEU A 177 45.02 -46.89 -36.86
C LEU A 177 45.70 -48.25 -37.10
N ALA A 178 46.34 -48.80 -36.07
CA ALA A 178 46.86 -50.15 -36.07
C ALA A 178 45.72 -51.19 -36.08
N ALA A 179 46.00 -52.39 -36.61
CA ALA A 179 45.03 -53.48 -36.61
C ALA A 179 44.54 -53.77 -35.18
N ALA A 180 43.22 -53.85 -35.00
CA ALA A 180 42.65 -54.19 -33.70
C ALA A 180 42.98 -55.65 -33.34
N ALA A 181 43.38 -55.90 -32.09
CA ALA A 181 43.55 -57.26 -31.57
C ALA A 181 42.28 -58.10 -31.83
N PRO A 182 42.36 -59.39 -32.17
CA PRO A 182 41.18 -60.21 -32.46
C PRO A 182 40.15 -60.15 -31.32
N TYR A 183 38.87 -59.98 -31.66
CA TYR A 183 37.77 -59.86 -30.70
C TYR A 183 37.96 -58.71 -29.67
N GLY A 184 38.49 -57.59 -30.14
CA GLY A 184 38.76 -56.39 -29.34
C GLY A 184 37.81 -55.24 -29.69
N LEU A 185 37.41 -54.50 -28.66
CA LEU A 185 36.93 -53.13 -28.81
C LEU A 185 38.11 -52.17 -28.72
N LEU A 186 38.09 -51.13 -29.54
CA LEU A 186 39.00 -50.00 -29.46
C LEU A 186 38.20 -48.73 -29.24
N HIS A 187 38.59 -47.97 -28.22
CA HIS A 187 38.17 -46.59 -28.05
C HIS A 187 39.35 -45.82 -27.47
N GLU A 188 39.85 -44.86 -28.23
CA GLU A 188 40.97 -44.00 -27.84
C GLU A 188 40.56 -42.53 -27.96
N THR A 189 40.90 -41.75 -26.95
CA THR A 189 40.79 -40.29 -26.99
C THR A 189 42.18 -39.73 -27.20
N LEU A 190 42.42 -39.19 -28.40
CA LEU A 190 43.67 -38.55 -28.75
C LEU A 190 43.68 -37.12 -28.22
N LEU A 191 44.79 -36.73 -27.61
CA LEU A 191 44.99 -35.41 -27.03
C LEU A 191 46.13 -34.69 -27.76
N GLY A 192 45.76 -33.63 -28.47
CA GLY A 192 46.68 -32.69 -29.10
C GLY A 192 46.88 -31.50 -28.17
N GLN A 193 48.09 -31.29 -27.69
CA GLN A 193 48.44 -30.13 -26.88
C GLN A 193 48.52 -28.89 -27.77
N VAL A 194 47.68 -27.89 -27.54
CA VAL A 194 47.64 -26.62 -28.29
C VAL A 194 48.44 -25.58 -27.51
N ASP A 195 49.59 -25.22 -28.06
CA ASP A 195 50.64 -24.43 -27.41
C ASP A 195 50.96 -24.97 -25.99
N ALA A 196 51.46 -24.13 -25.09
CA ALA A 196 51.80 -24.53 -23.71
C ALA A 196 50.59 -24.56 -22.74
N ALA A 197 49.35 -24.42 -23.21
CA ALA A 197 48.22 -24.12 -22.32
C ALA A 197 46.98 -25.01 -22.48
N THR A 198 46.51 -25.29 -23.71
CA THR A 198 45.19 -25.92 -23.92
C THR A 198 45.31 -27.27 -24.65
N CYS A 199 44.21 -28.01 -24.78
CA CYS A 199 44.21 -29.31 -25.44
C CYS A 199 43.00 -29.49 -26.35
N LEU A 200 43.26 -30.12 -27.49
CA LEU A 200 42.31 -30.55 -28.51
C LEU A 200 42.08 -32.05 -28.37
N SER A 201 40.82 -32.48 -28.31
CA SER A 201 40.46 -33.89 -28.19
C SER A 201 39.90 -34.44 -29.50
N LEU A 202 40.33 -35.62 -29.89
CA LEU A 202 39.85 -36.36 -31.06
C LEU A 202 39.55 -37.81 -30.67
N TYR A 203 38.34 -38.28 -30.95
CA TYR A 203 37.92 -39.62 -30.52
C TYR A 203 38.04 -40.62 -31.68
N VAL A 204 38.57 -41.81 -31.43
CA VAL A 204 38.62 -42.89 -32.42
C VAL A 204 38.04 -44.16 -31.80
N GLN A 205 37.09 -44.78 -32.48
CA GLN A 205 36.56 -46.07 -32.08
C GLN A 205 36.54 -47.07 -33.24
N ALA A 206 36.78 -48.34 -32.92
CA ALA A 206 36.78 -49.46 -33.86
C ALA A 206 36.55 -50.79 -33.15
N HIS A 207 36.29 -51.86 -33.89
CA HIS A 207 36.24 -53.21 -33.36
C HIS A 207 36.77 -54.25 -34.36
N SER A 208 37.18 -55.41 -33.87
CA SER A 208 37.61 -56.55 -34.71
C SER A 208 36.67 -57.75 -34.62
N PHE A 209 35.47 -57.60 -34.04
CA PHE A 209 34.44 -58.65 -34.07
C PHE A 209 33.96 -58.87 -35.51
N PRO A 210 34.06 -60.11 -36.03
CA PRO A 210 33.42 -60.49 -37.28
C PRO A 210 31.92 -60.25 -37.25
N ALA A 211 31.30 -60.14 -38.43
CA ALA A 211 29.86 -59.94 -38.56
C ALA A 211 29.08 -60.99 -37.73
N ASN A 212 28.06 -60.54 -37.01
CA ASN A 212 27.20 -61.36 -36.13
C ASN A 212 27.90 -62.01 -34.92
N GLN A 213 29.15 -61.65 -34.61
CA GLN A 213 29.86 -62.14 -33.41
C GLN A 213 29.99 -61.08 -32.31
N GLN A 214 29.39 -59.90 -32.49
CA GLN A 214 29.22 -58.93 -31.40
C GLN A 214 28.20 -59.47 -30.39
N TRP A 215 28.45 -59.27 -29.10
CA TRP A 215 27.48 -59.66 -28.08
C TRP A 215 26.29 -58.69 -28.05
N ILE A 216 25.13 -59.26 -27.77
CA ILE A 216 23.93 -58.49 -27.52
C ILE A 216 24.09 -57.78 -26.17
N SER A 217 24.12 -56.45 -26.20
CA SER A 217 24.10 -55.64 -24.99
C SER A 217 22.66 -55.44 -24.51
N HIS A 218 22.47 -55.43 -23.20
CA HIS A 218 21.19 -55.06 -22.59
C HIS A 218 21.32 -53.65 -22.04
N VAL A 219 21.13 -52.66 -22.92
CA VAL A 219 21.22 -51.24 -22.58
C VAL A 219 19.82 -50.68 -22.35
N GLN A 220 19.66 -49.94 -21.25
CA GLN A 220 18.45 -49.19 -20.95
C GLN A 220 18.72 -47.69 -21.09
N LEU A 221 17.87 -46.98 -21.84
CA LEU A 221 17.87 -45.52 -21.93
C LEU A 221 17.00 -44.94 -20.80
N LEU A 222 17.53 -43.98 -20.07
CA LEU A 222 16.88 -43.38 -18.91
C LEU A 222 16.93 -41.84 -19.00
N PRO A 223 15.83 -41.19 -19.43
CA PRO A 223 14.62 -41.76 -20.04
C PRO A 223 14.82 -42.21 -21.50
N GLU A 224 13.85 -42.93 -22.08
CA GLU A 224 13.81 -43.28 -23.51
C GLU A 224 13.43 -42.08 -24.40
N THR A 225 12.66 -41.15 -23.85
CA THR A 225 12.36 -39.84 -24.45
C THR A 225 12.86 -38.74 -23.54
N VAL A 226 13.76 -37.92 -24.07
CA VAL A 226 14.39 -36.81 -23.36
C VAL A 226 13.60 -35.54 -23.60
N TYR A 227 13.11 -34.95 -22.51
CA TYR A 227 12.37 -33.69 -22.52
C TYR A 227 13.24 -32.57 -21.97
N TRP A 228 13.22 -31.41 -22.63
CA TRP A 228 13.69 -30.18 -22.02
C TRP A 228 12.55 -29.45 -21.34
N PRO A 229 12.83 -28.71 -20.25
CA PRO A 229 11.90 -27.68 -19.80
C PRO A 229 11.68 -26.66 -20.94
N PRO A 230 10.48 -26.07 -21.06
CA PRO A 230 10.25 -25.03 -22.05
C PRO A 230 11.20 -23.84 -21.85
N CYS A 231 11.72 -23.29 -22.94
CA CYS A 231 12.64 -22.14 -22.94
C CYS A 231 12.17 -21.04 -23.91
N ALA A 232 12.74 -19.84 -23.86
CA ALA A 232 12.40 -18.81 -24.84
C ALA A 232 12.97 -19.14 -26.24
N PRO A 233 12.32 -18.67 -27.34
CA PRO A 233 12.91 -18.71 -28.68
C PRO A 233 14.25 -17.99 -28.74
N GLY A 234 15.23 -18.58 -29.42
CA GLY A 234 16.60 -18.08 -29.52
C GLY A 234 17.51 -18.50 -28.36
N ASP A 235 16.96 -19.03 -27.26
CA ASP A 235 17.74 -19.53 -26.14
C ASP A 235 18.15 -20.99 -26.32
N VAL A 236 19.02 -21.45 -25.42
CA VAL A 236 19.47 -22.84 -25.35
C VAL A 236 18.88 -23.56 -24.16
N ALA A 237 18.46 -24.82 -24.35
CA ALA A 237 18.03 -25.68 -23.26
C ALA A 237 19.02 -26.84 -23.11
N ASN A 238 19.41 -27.15 -21.88
CA ASN A 238 20.38 -28.22 -21.58
C ASN A 238 19.76 -29.26 -20.64
N THR A 239 20.11 -30.53 -20.85
CA THR A 239 19.73 -31.62 -19.96
C THR A 239 20.71 -32.78 -20.09
N THR A 240 20.48 -33.87 -19.37
CA THR A 240 21.23 -35.13 -19.52
C THR A 240 20.29 -36.32 -19.62
N PHE A 241 20.74 -37.39 -20.26
CA PHE A 241 20.16 -38.73 -20.09
C PHE A 241 21.24 -39.75 -19.75
N LEU A 242 20.81 -40.93 -19.29
CA LEU A 242 21.70 -42.01 -18.85
C LEU A 242 21.47 -43.25 -19.72
N MET A 243 22.55 -43.80 -20.26
CA MET A 243 22.56 -45.15 -20.82
C MET A 243 23.07 -46.11 -19.74
N ARG A 244 22.28 -47.10 -19.34
CA ARG A 244 22.66 -48.08 -18.32
C ARG A 244 22.89 -49.44 -18.95
N ASN A 245 24.09 -49.99 -18.77
CA ASN A 245 24.39 -51.36 -19.16
C ASN A 245 23.93 -52.31 -18.06
N ARG A 246 23.07 -53.27 -18.42
CA ARG A 246 22.63 -54.36 -17.53
C ARG A 246 23.34 -55.68 -17.83
N SER A 247 24.25 -55.70 -18.80
CA SER A 247 25.12 -56.84 -19.10
C SER A 247 26.46 -56.75 -18.34
N HIS A 248 27.26 -57.81 -18.40
CA HIS A 248 28.59 -57.90 -17.77
C HIS A 248 29.74 -57.54 -18.74
N LEU A 249 29.44 -57.35 -20.02
CA LEU A 249 30.41 -56.98 -21.05
C LEU A 249 30.32 -55.48 -21.35
N PRO A 250 31.42 -54.83 -21.78
CA PRO A 250 31.39 -53.42 -22.16
C PRO A 250 30.37 -53.13 -23.27
N VAL A 251 30.03 -51.86 -23.45
CA VAL A 251 29.16 -51.42 -24.53
C VAL A 251 29.86 -50.30 -25.28
N GLN A 252 30.08 -50.52 -26.58
CA GLN A 252 30.43 -49.47 -27.51
C GLN A 252 29.14 -48.80 -28.00
N PHE A 253 29.08 -47.47 -27.97
CA PHE A 253 27.92 -46.71 -28.42
C PHE A 253 28.29 -45.59 -29.40
N ARG A 254 27.33 -45.21 -30.24
CA ARG A 254 27.34 -44.00 -31.06
C ARG A 254 25.93 -43.41 -31.14
N LEU A 255 25.84 -42.08 -31.09
CA LEU A 255 24.62 -41.30 -31.27
C LEU A 255 24.55 -40.76 -32.70
N GLU A 256 23.48 -41.16 -33.40
CA GLU A 256 23.20 -40.76 -34.77
C GLU A 256 22.02 -39.80 -34.80
N SER A 257 22.30 -38.61 -35.32
CA SER A 257 21.32 -37.56 -35.52
C SER A 257 20.60 -37.73 -36.86
N PRO A 258 19.40 -37.14 -37.03
CA PRO A 258 18.83 -36.88 -38.34
C PRO A 258 19.75 -36.00 -39.20
N LYS A 259 19.43 -35.87 -40.49
CA LYS A 259 20.19 -35.03 -41.45
C LYS A 259 20.24 -33.55 -41.04
N ALA A 260 19.14 -33.03 -40.51
CA ALA A 260 19.05 -31.71 -39.92
C ALA A 260 18.74 -31.86 -38.44
N THR A 261 19.51 -31.20 -37.58
CA THR A 261 19.35 -31.29 -36.14
C THR A 261 19.70 -29.96 -35.49
N ASN A 262 18.92 -29.60 -34.48
CA ASN A 262 19.15 -28.47 -33.59
C ASN A 262 19.76 -28.92 -32.26
N ILE A 263 20.14 -30.20 -32.17
CA ILE A 263 20.57 -30.84 -30.93
C ILE A 263 22.07 -31.18 -31.01
N ARG A 264 22.81 -30.78 -29.97
CA ARG A 264 24.19 -31.18 -29.74
C ARG A 264 24.28 -32.14 -28.55
N VAL A 265 25.09 -33.18 -28.69
CA VAL A 265 25.32 -34.19 -27.63
C VAL A 265 26.81 -34.34 -27.33
N LYS A 266 27.14 -34.54 -26.05
CA LYS A 266 28.50 -34.88 -25.61
C LYS A 266 28.44 -35.89 -24.44
N PRO A 267 29.18 -37.01 -24.49
CA PRO A 267 29.92 -37.52 -25.66
C PRO A 267 28.98 -38.09 -26.74
N ARG A 268 29.40 -38.04 -28.01
CA ARG A 268 28.63 -38.59 -29.15
C ARG A 268 28.86 -40.08 -29.37
N MET A 269 30.01 -40.60 -28.93
CA MET A 269 30.37 -42.01 -29.02
C MET A 269 31.32 -42.37 -27.89
N GLY A 270 31.48 -43.66 -27.61
CA GLY A 270 32.42 -44.14 -26.62
C GLY A 270 32.19 -45.57 -26.19
N VAL A 271 32.90 -45.99 -25.13
CA VAL A 271 32.75 -47.30 -24.51
C VAL A 271 32.49 -47.13 -23.02
N PHE A 272 31.49 -47.85 -22.49
CA PHE A 272 31.17 -47.83 -21.06
C PHE A 272 30.91 -49.24 -20.51
N ARG A 273 31.13 -49.43 -19.20
CA ARG A 273 30.89 -50.71 -18.51
C ARG A 273 29.59 -50.71 -17.72
N HIS A 274 29.35 -49.69 -16.90
CA HIS A 274 28.17 -49.64 -16.03
C HIS A 274 27.12 -48.65 -16.57
N TRP A 275 27.51 -47.40 -16.77
CA TRP A 275 26.63 -46.39 -17.35
C TRP A 275 27.40 -45.31 -18.11
N GLN A 276 26.68 -44.58 -18.96
CA GLN A 276 27.17 -43.38 -19.64
C GLN A 276 26.16 -42.25 -19.45
N ILE A 277 26.59 -41.15 -18.86
CA ILE A 277 25.84 -39.89 -18.82
C ILE A 277 26.13 -39.12 -20.11
N VAL A 278 25.09 -38.70 -20.81
CA VAL A 278 25.19 -37.90 -22.03
C VAL A 278 24.54 -36.55 -21.77
N ALA A 279 25.29 -35.47 -21.94
CA ALA A 279 24.74 -34.13 -21.95
C ALA A 279 24.14 -33.82 -23.32
N VAL A 280 23.02 -33.10 -23.32
CA VAL A 280 22.25 -32.78 -24.51
C VAL A 280 21.85 -31.31 -24.47
N ARG A 281 22.15 -30.60 -25.54
CA ARG A 281 21.82 -29.17 -25.74
C ARG A 281 20.91 -29.02 -26.94
N LEU A 282 19.76 -28.39 -26.73
CA LEU A 282 18.88 -27.90 -27.80
C LEU A 282 19.24 -26.44 -28.10
N GLN A 283 19.46 -26.11 -29.38
CA GLN A 283 19.62 -24.75 -29.87
C GLN A 283 18.31 -24.33 -30.54
N THR A 284 17.62 -23.33 -29.99
CA THR A 284 16.33 -22.90 -30.55
C THR A 284 16.51 -21.73 -31.52
N GLU A 285 15.65 -21.71 -32.53
CA GLU A 285 15.56 -20.61 -33.48
C GLU A 285 14.85 -19.40 -32.85
N GLN A 286 15.23 -18.20 -33.28
CA GLN A 286 14.53 -16.96 -32.98
C GLN A 286 13.12 -16.97 -33.59
N GLY A 287 12.16 -16.28 -32.97
CA GLY A 287 10.81 -16.08 -33.52
C GLY A 287 9.70 -16.62 -32.63
N ALA A 288 8.72 -17.31 -33.23
CA ALA A 288 7.52 -17.78 -32.54
C ALA A 288 7.76 -19.06 -31.72
N ALA A 289 6.82 -19.36 -30.82
CA ALA A 289 6.77 -20.63 -30.11
C ALA A 289 6.70 -21.81 -31.11
N LYS A 290 7.59 -22.79 -30.96
CA LYS A 290 7.83 -23.91 -31.87
C LYS A 290 8.14 -25.17 -31.05
N ALA A 291 7.65 -26.31 -31.52
CA ALA A 291 8.03 -27.62 -30.98
C ALA A 291 9.22 -28.20 -31.75
N TYR A 292 10.17 -28.76 -31.02
CA TYR A 292 11.34 -29.46 -31.53
C TYR A 292 11.18 -30.94 -31.19
N MET A 293 10.99 -31.76 -32.22
CA MET A 293 10.83 -33.21 -32.09
C MET A 293 11.81 -33.88 -33.03
N GLU A 294 12.79 -34.60 -32.47
CA GLU A 294 13.79 -35.32 -33.26
C GLU A 294 13.86 -36.79 -32.83
N ALA A 295 13.92 -37.68 -33.82
CA ALA A 295 14.11 -39.11 -33.63
C ALA A 295 15.57 -39.47 -33.97
N TRP A 296 16.34 -39.81 -32.95
CA TRP A 296 17.74 -40.22 -33.03
C TRP A 296 17.85 -41.74 -32.91
N GLN A 297 19.03 -42.27 -33.28
CA GLN A 297 19.39 -43.66 -33.05
C GLN A 297 20.60 -43.74 -32.14
N VAL A 298 20.53 -44.60 -31.13
CA VAL A 298 21.68 -45.02 -30.33
C VAL A 298 22.13 -46.37 -30.85
N VAL A 299 23.26 -46.41 -31.54
CA VAL A 299 23.86 -47.66 -32.01
C VAL A 299 24.72 -48.21 -30.88
N VAL A 300 24.33 -49.35 -30.32
CA VAL A 300 25.04 -50.07 -29.25
C VAL A 300 25.52 -51.42 -29.76
N ASN A 301 26.83 -51.65 -29.82
CA ASN A 301 27.43 -52.86 -30.40
C ASN A 301 26.73 -53.29 -31.71
N GLY A 302 26.62 -52.35 -32.66
CA GLY A 302 25.99 -52.60 -33.97
C GLY A 302 24.45 -52.62 -33.98
N ARG A 303 23.77 -52.64 -32.84
CA ARG A 303 22.29 -52.60 -32.75
C ARG A 303 21.78 -51.19 -32.54
N ALA A 304 20.87 -50.73 -33.39
CA ALA A 304 20.20 -49.43 -33.22
C ALA A 304 19.05 -49.52 -32.21
N LEU A 305 18.98 -48.55 -31.30
CA LEU A 305 17.88 -48.30 -30.37
C LEU A 305 17.31 -46.90 -30.63
N PRO A 306 15.98 -46.73 -30.68
CA PRO A 306 15.38 -45.42 -30.86
C PRO A 306 15.60 -44.54 -29.63
N LEU A 307 15.84 -43.25 -29.85
CA LEU A 307 15.92 -42.21 -28.82
C LEU A 307 15.18 -40.98 -29.31
N TYR A 308 14.26 -40.47 -28.51
CA TYR A 308 13.43 -39.32 -28.89
C TYR A 308 13.77 -38.09 -28.07
N PHE A 309 13.79 -36.94 -28.73
CA PHE A 309 14.08 -35.64 -28.12
C PHE A 309 12.90 -34.70 -28.34
N HIS A 310 12.40 -34.10 -27.25
CA HIS A 310 11.22 -33.25 -27.24
C HIS A 310 11.51 -31.95 -26.50
N GLY A 311 11.52 -30.84 -27.24
CA GLY A 311 11.67 -29.48 -26.72
C GLY A 311 10.54 -28.58 -27.18
N LEU A 312 10.25 -27.55 -26.39
CA LEU A 312 9.23 -26.55 -26.71
C LEU A 312 9.80 -25.17 -26.43
N THR A 313 9.64 -24.25 -27.37
CA THR A 313 9.81 -22.83 -27.04
C THR A 313 8.50 -22.23 -26.56
N CYS A 314 8.61 -21.33 -25.59
CA CYS A 314 7.49 -20.66 -24.96
C CYS A 314 7.64 -19.15 -25.15
N VAL A 315 6.53 -18.45 -25.36
CA VAL A 315 6.46 -16.99 -25.33
C VAL A 315 5.46 -16.57 -24.25
N PRO A 316 5.63 -15.41 -23.58
CA PRO A 316 4.66 -14.95 -22.61
C PRO A 316 3.27 -14.86 -23.24
N ARG A 317 2.27 -15.44 -22.57
CA ARG A 317 0.87 -15.37 -22.98
C ARG A 317 0.02 -15.07 -21.76
N VAL A 318 -0.09 -13.79 -21.44
CA VAL A 318 -0.87 -13.30 -20.32
C VAL A 318 -2.08 -12.53 -20.85
N GLU A 319 -3.23 -12.76 -20.23
CA GLU A 319 -4.45 -11.99 -20.46
C GLU A 319 -4.86 -11.28 -19.17
N ILE A 320 -5.16 -9.98 -19.27
CA ILE A 320 -5.65 -9.17 -18.15
C ILE A 320 -7.09 -8.74 -18.43
N GLY A 321 -8.01 -9.09 -17.55
CA GLY A 321 -9.44 -8.86 -17.79
C GLY A 321 -9.96 -9.70 -18.95
N ARG A 322 -10.83 -9.13 -19.79
CA ARG A 322 -11.32 -9.79 -21.01
C ARG A 322 -10.71 -9.12 -22.22
N GLY A 323 -9.90 -9.85 -22.99
CA GLY A 323 -9.26 -9.32 -24.19
C GLY A 323 -8.30 -8.15 -23.91
N ASN A 324 -7.59 -8.18 -22.78
CA ASN A 324 -6.70 -7.09 -22.33
C ASN A 324 -7.42 -5.75 -22.16
N ARG A 325 -8.71 -5.81 -21.80
CA ARG A 325 -9.55 -4.65 -21.54
C ARG A 325 -10.19 -4.76 -20.15
N ILE A 326 -10.12 -3.66 -19.42
CA ILE A 326 -10.69 -3.49 -18.09
C ILE A 326 -11.82 -2.47 -18.20
N ASP A 327 -13.02 -2.88 -17.79
CA ASP A 327 -14.16 -1.97 -17.69
C ASP A 327 -14.38 -1.63 -16.21
N ALA A 328 -14.07 -0.38 -15.85
CA ALA A 328 -14.28 0.13 -14.51
C ALA A 328 -15.70 0.70 -14.32
N GLY A 329 -16.49 0.82 -15.38
CA GLY A 329 -17.80 1.47 -15.37
C GLY A 329 -17.73 2.94 -14.95
N ALA A 330 -18.82 3.43 -14.35
CA ALA A 330 -18.91 4.81 -13.92
C ALA A 330 -18.05 5.10 -12.66
N VAL A 331 -17.32 6.23 -12.69
CA VAL A 331 -16.46 6.75 -11.61
C VAL A 331 -16.81 8.21 -11.35
N GLN A 332 -17.02 8.57 -10.07
CA GLN A 332 -17.30 9.94 -9.66
C GLN A 332 -16.06 10.82 -9.86
N ASP A 333 -16.26 12.01 -10.43
CA ASP A 333 -15.17 13.00 -10.59
C ASP A 333 -14.46 13.30 -9.26
N GLY A 334 -13.13 13.30 -9.29
CA GLY A 334 -12.29 13.52 -8.11
C GLY A 334 -12.32 12.39 -7.07
N SER A 335 -12.97 11.25 -7.37
CA SER A 335 -12.98 10.04 -6.53
C SER A 335 -12.24 8.89 -7.21
N GLN A 336 -11.97 7.84 -6.45
CA GLN A 336 -11.33 6.60 -6.90
C GLN A 336 -12.29 5.43 -6.78
N LYS A 337 -12.15 4.49 -7.72
CA LYS A 337 -12.86 3.22 -7.72
C LYS A 337 -11.86 2.07 -7.84
N GLU A 338 -12.06 1.04 -7.03
CA GLU A 338 -11.27 -0.18 -7.11
C GLU A 338 -12.06 -1.26 -7.86
N VAL A 339 -11.37 -1.97 -8.75
CA VAL A 339 -11.90 -3.05 -9.57
C VAL A 339 -10.98 -4.24 -9.46
N GLU A 340 -11.53 -5.39 -9.14
CA GLU A 340 -10.80 -6.65 -9.13
C GLU A 340 -10.79 -7.24 -10.55
N VAL A 341 -9.60 -7.53 -11.08
CA VAL A 341 -9.41 -7.97 -12.46
C VAL A 341 -8.54 -9.23 -12.48
N PRO A 342 -8.98 -10.32 -13.13
CA PRO A 342 -8.16 -11.52 -13.27
C PRO A 342 -7.03 -11.28 -14.28
N MET A 343 -5.83 -11.73 -13.93
CA MET A 343 -4.64 -11.81 -14.79
C MET A 343 -4.24 -13.27 -14.91
N ARG A 344 -4.35 -13.86 -16.10
CA ARG A 344 -4.11 -15.29 -16.32
C ARG A 344 -2.89 -15.50 -17.22
N ASN A 345 -1.95 -16.32 -16.77
CA ASN A 345 -0.85 -16.81 -17.60
C ASN A 345 -1.26 -18.13 -18.27
N SER A 346 -1.43 -18.13 -19.58
CA SER A 346 -1.72 -19.33 -20.39
C SER A 346 -0.49 -19.92 -21.07
N SER A 347 0.69 -19.37 -20.81
CA SER A 347 1.96 -19.90 -21.30
C SER A 347 2.42 -21.10 -20.48
N LEU A 348 3.39 -21.84 -21.02
CA LEU A 348 3.98 -23.02 -20.36
C LEU A 348 5.14 -22.65 -19.42
N CYS A 349 5.53 -21.38 -19.37
CA CYS A 349 6.59 -20.89 -18.52
C CYS A 349 6.07 -19.93 -17.44
N PRO A 350 6.75 -19.85 -16.28
CA PRO A 350 6.57 -18.73 -15.37
C PRO A 350 6.87 -17.40 -16.07
N VAL A 351 6.05 -16.40 -15.80
CA VAL A 351 6.20 -15.05 -16.36
C VAL A 351 6.37 -14.05 -15.22
N ASP A 352 7.49 -13.34 -15.21
CA ASP A 352 7.64 -12.14 -14.40
C ASP A 352 6.95 -10.98 -15.12
N PHE A 353 6.18 -10.19 -14.38
CA PHE A 353 5.45 -9.04 -14.90
C PHE A 353 5.82 -7.76 -14.16
N GLN A 354 5.78 -6.63 -14.88
CA GLN A 354 5.98 -5.30 -14.34
C GLN A 354 5.08 -4.29 -15.05
N PHE A 355 4.26 -3.58 -14.28
CA PHE A 355 3.36 -2.56 -14.82
C PHE A 355 4.06 -1.21 -14.99
N GLN A 356 3.77 -0.56 -16.13
CA GLN A 356 4.12 0.82 -16.44
C GLN A 356 2.80 1.59 -16.61
N LEU A 357 2.42 2.32 -15.56
CA LEU A 357 1.11 2.96 -15.44
C LEU A 357 1.18 4.45 -15.81
N GLY A 358 0.05 5.00 -16.27
CA GLY A 358 -0.14 6.43 -16.41
C GLY A 358 -0.67 7.08 -15.12
N LYS A 359 -1.33 8.22 -15.25
CA LYS A 359 -1.72 9.06 -14.11
C LYS A 359 -3.06 8.65 -13.47
N MET A 360 -3.98 8.05 -14.23
CA MET A 360 -5.33 7.76 -13.73
C MET A 360 -5.42 6.38 -13.06
N VAL A 361 -4.46 5.50 -13.30
CA VAL A 361 -4.52 4.08 -12.93
C VAL A 361 -3.45 3.73 -11.90
N GLY A 362 -3.88 3.05 -10.84
CA GLY A 362 -3.02 2.29 -9.93
C GLY A 362 -3.29 0.79 -10.08
N VAL A 363 -2.27 -0.06 -10.00
CA VAL A 363 -2.42 -1.52 -10.02
C VAL A 363 -1.69 -2.12 -8.83
N SER A 364 -2.29 -3.11 -8.19
CA SER A 364 -1.65 -3.90 -7.14
C SER A 364 -1.86 -5.40 -7.39
N PRO A 365 -0.78 -6.21 -7.37
CA PRO A 365 0.62 -5.82 -7.25
C PRO A 365 1.19 -5.18 -8.54
N MET A 366 2.19 -4.30 -8.40
CA MET A 366 2.87 -3.62 -9.53
C MET A 366 3.87 -4.51 -10.28
N THR A 367 4.44 -5.48 -9.58
CA THR A 367 5.37 -6.47 -10.10
C THR A 367 5.11 -7.80 -9.43
N GLY A 368 5.53 -8.89 -10.09
CA GLY A 368 5.42 -10.22 -9.49
C GLY A 368 5.75 -11.30 -10.49
N ARG A 369 5.58 -12.54 -10.04
CA ARG A 369 5.74 -13.75 -10.85
C ARG A 369 4.40 -14.46 -10.93
N LEU A 370 4.01 -14.84 -12.15
CA LEU A 370 2.80 -15.61 -12.41
C LEU A 370 3.18 -16.97 -13.00
N PRO A 371 3.01 -18.07 -12.23
CA PRO A 371 3.30 -19.42 -12.71
C PRO A 371 2.47 -19.84 -13.94
N PRO A 372 2.88 -20.90 -14.66
CA PRO A 372 2.13 -21.43 -15.81
C PRO A 372 0.69 -21.80 -15.42
N ASN A 373 -0.28 -21.45 -16.26
CA ASN A 373 -1.71 -21.73 -16.09
C ASN A 373 -2.37 -21.17 -14.83
N GLU A 374 -1.69 -20.31 -14.07
CA GLU A 374 -2.25 -19.66 -12.89
C GLU A 374 -2.95 -18.34 -13.22
N THR A 375 -3.84 -17.94 -12.30
CA THR A 375 -4.56 -16.67 -12.35
C THR A 375 -4.32 -15.90 -11.06
N LEU A 376 -3.91 -14.65 -11.20
CA LEU A 376 -3.75 -13.68 -10.12
C LEU A 376 -4.89 -12.66 -10.21
N THR A 377 -5.50 -12.32 -9.07
CA THR A 377 -6.45 -11.19 -9.01
C THR A 377 -5.68 -9.90 -8.78
N LEU A 378 -5.76 -8.97 -9.72
CA LEU A 378 -5.24 -7.62 -9.60
C LEU A 378 -6.29 -6.70 -8.97
N VAL A 379 -5.87 -5.78 -8.11
CA VAL A 379 -6.68 -4.65 -7.66
C VAL A 379 -6.29 -3.43 -8.49
N VAL A 380 -7.20 -2.97 -9.34
CA VAL A 380 -7.00 -1.84 -10.23
C VAL A 380 -7.77 -0.64 -9.69
N LYS A 381 -7.05 0.43 -9.37
CA LYS A 381 -7.60 1.68 -8.85
C LYS A 381 -7.70 2.69 -10.00
N VAL A 382 -8.87 3.25 -10.21
CA VAL A 382 -9.13 4.24 -11.25
C VAL A 382 -9.54 5.55 -10.60
N THR A 383 -8.83 6.62 -10.91
CA THR A 383 -9.15 7.98 -10.44
C THR A 383 -9.98 8.70 -11.49
N GLY A 384 -11.19 9.13 -11.12
CA GLY A 384 -12.03 9.95 -11.97
C GLY A 384 -11.45 11.35 -12.15
N SER A 385 -11.40 11.83 -13.39
CA SER A 385 -10.93 13.17 -13.75
C SER A 385 -11.93 13.81 -14.71
N GLN A 386 -12.08 15.14 -14.66
CA GLN A 386 -13.02 15.88 -15.49
C GLN A 386 -12.70 15.73 -16.97
N CYS A 387 -13.42 14.84 -17.67
CA CYS A 387 -13.77 14.84 -19.11
C CYS A 387 -14.09 13.42 -19.60
N ALA A 388 -15.28 13.23 -20.20
CA ALA A 388 -15.67 12.16 -21.14
C ALA A 388 -15.33 10.69 -20.76
N PRO A 389 -15.71 9.66 -21.55
CA PRO A 389 -15.19 8.32 -21.34
C PRO A 389 -13.68 8.35 -21.57
N THR A 390 -12.93 8.06 -20.52
CA THR A 390 -11.47 7.99 -20.60
C THR A 390 -11.09 6.56 -20.88
N THR A 391 -10.54 6.32 -22.08
CA THR A 391 -9.75 5.13 -22.34
C THR A 391 -8.29 5.49 -22.09
N GLU A 392 -7.67 4.87 -21.09
CA GLU A 392 -6.23 4.96 -20.88
C GLU A 392 -5.61 3.62 -21.26
N ARG A 393 -4.54 3.67 -22.06
CA ARG A 393 -3.72 2.49 -22.36
C ARG A 393 -2.48 2.53 -21.47
N PHE A 394 -2.25 1.45 -20.74
CA PHE A 394 -1.02 1.23 -19.98
C PHE A 394 -0.37 -0.08 -20.39
N HIS A 395 0.88 -0.26 -19.98
CA HIS A 395 1.74 -1.34 -20.47
C HIS A 395 2.13 -2.29 -19.34
N CYS A 396 2.13 -3.59 -19.63
CA CYS A 396 2.63 -4.64 -18.74
C CYS A 396 3.80 -5.34 -19.42
N LEU A 397 5.00 -5.14 -18.89
CA LEU A 397 6.20 -5.78 -19.39
C LEU A 397 6.28 -7.21 -18.84
N LEU A 398 6.34 -8.19 -19.74
CA LEU A 398 6.35 -9.62 -19.42
C LEU A 398 7.71 -10.23 -19.80
N ARG A 399 8.24 -11.10 -18.95
CA ARG A 399 9.51 -11.79 -19.17
C ARG A 399 9.40 -13.25 -18.76
N ILE A 400 9.92 -14.16 -19.58
CA ILE A 400 9.99 -15.57 -19.22
C ILE A 400 11.08 -15.77 -18.19
N VAL A 401 10.81 -16.64 -17.23
CA VAL A 401 11.77 -17.03 -16.21
C VAL A 401 12.05 -18.52 -16.30
N ASP A 402 13.32 -18.90 -16.19
CA ASP A 402 13.72 -20.30 -16.09
C ASP A 402 13.52 -20.90 -14.68
N ALA A 403 13.87 -22.17 -14.52
CA ALA A 403 13.76 -22.88 -13.24
C ALA A 403 14.67 -22.33 -12.13
N SER A 404 15.73 -21.59 -12.48
CA SER A 404 16.63 -20.93 -11.52
C SER A 404 16.11 -19.57 -11.05
N GLY A 405 15.08 -19.05 -11.71
CA GLY A 405 14.56 -17.71 -11.47
C GLY A 405 15.22 -16.63 -12.34
N ALA A 406 16.06 -17.01 -13.31
CA ALA A 406 16.71 -16.08 -14.23
C ALA A 406 15.80 -15.73 -15.41
N VAL A 407 15.83 -14.46 -15.82
CA VAL A 407 15.09 -13.96 -16.97
C VAL A 407 15.73 -14.51 -18.26
N THR A 408 14.88 -15.03 -19.14
CA THR A 408 15.26 -15.64 -20.43
C THR A 408 14.50 -15.00 -21.58
N GLY A 409 15.13 -14.94 -22.75
CA GLY A 409 14.59 -14.30 -23.96
C GLY A 409 14.36 -12.79 -23.87
N HIS A 410 13.56 -12.29 -24.82
CA HIS A 410 13.21 -10.88 -24.93
C HIS A 410 12.01 -10.50 -24.04
N SER A 411 11.96 -9.24 -23.63
CA SER A 411 10.78 -8.71 -22.93
C SER A 411 9.62 -8.53 -23.90
N HIS A 412 8.42 -8.94 -23.49
CA HIS A 412 7.19 -8.79 -24.26
C HIS A 412 6.34 -7.68 -23.64
N ASP A 413 5.97 -6.69 -24.43
CA ASP A 413 5.09 -5.61 -24.00
C ASP A 413 3.62 -5.98 -24.23
N LEU A 414 2.81 -5.95 -23.17
CA LEU A 414 1.37 -6.22 -23.23
C LEU A 414 0.60 -4.91 -22.99
N PRO A 415 0.01 -4.31 -24.03
CA PRO A 415 -0.88 -3.16 -23.86
C PRO A 415 -2.21 -3.60 -23.24
N VAL A 416 -2.69 -2.83 -22.26
CA VAL A 416 -3.97 -3.04 -21.57
C VAL A 416 -4.76 -1.75 -21.63
N ASP A 417 -6.01 -1.84 -22.09
CA ASP A 417 -6.94 -0.71 -22.17
C ASP A 417 -7.85 -0.71 -20.95
N ILE A 418 -7.87 0.39 -20.20
CA ILE A 418 -8.87 0.62 -19.17
C ILE A 418 -9.89 1.64 -19.66
N VAL A 419 -11.17 1.32 -19.46
CA VAL A 419 -12.29 2.17 -19.82
C VAL A 419 -13.03 2.55 -18.55
N ALA A 420 -13.17 3.85 -18.33
CA ALA A 420 -13.94 4.41 -17.24
C ALA A 420 -14.83 5.55 -17.75
N GLU A 421 -16.08 5.55 -17.28
CA GLU A 421 -17.02 6.64 -17.55
C GLU A 421 -16.93 7.64 -16.38
N CYS A 422 -16.19 8.73 -16.57
CA CYS A 422 -16.14 9.78 -15.57
C CYS A 422 -17.45 10.57 -15.60
N SER A 423 -18.22 10.51 -14.51
CA SER A 423 -19.47 11.25 -14.37
C SER A 423 -19.47 12.09 -13.09
N TYR A 424 -20.18 13.20 -13.14
CA TYR A 424 -20.38 14.08 -11.98
C TYR A 424 -21.77 13.87 -11.40
N SER A 425 -21.83 13.34 -10.18
CA SER A 425 -23.06 13.25 -9.38
C SER A 425 -22.99 14.22 -8.19
N GLN A 426 -24.13 14.79 -7.82
CA GLN A 426 -24.26 15.73 -6.72
C GLN A 426 -25.52 15.44 -5.89
N LEU A 427 -25.51 15.87 -4.62
CA LEU A 427 -26.65 15.74 -3.73
C LEU A 427 -27.54 16.98 -3.83
N CYS A 428 -28.85 16.76 -3.96
CA CYS A 428 -29.86 17.81 -3.97
C CYS A 428 -30.75 17.69 -2.73
N ALA A 429 -30.79 18.74 -1.90
CA ALA A 429 -31.59 18.77 -0.69
C ALA A 429 -33.06 19.14 -0.96
N CYS A 430 -33.97 18.47 -0.26
CA CYS A 430 -35.39 18.78 -0.22
C CYS A 430 -35.89 18.70 1.24
N PRO A 431 -36.31 19.82 1.87
CA PRO A 431 -36.15 21.20 1.39
C PRO A 431 -34.68 21.63 1.31
N SER A 432 -34.37 22.67 0.53
CA SER A 432 -33.00 23.23 0.39
C SER A 432 -32.67 24.32 1.41
N SER A 433 -33.67 24.80 2.15
CA SER A 433 -33.48 25.75 3.24
C SER A 433 -34.56 25.65 4.30
N GLU A 434 -34.24 26.08 5.52
CA GLU A 434 -35.18 26.26 6.62
C GLU A 434 -34.97 27.63 7.27
N ASP A 435 -36.06 28.32 7.58
CA ASP A 435 -36.03 29.60 8.28
C ASP A 435 -36.86 29.47 9.56
N PHE A 436 -36.19 29.55 10.71
CA PHE A 436 -36.84 29.49 12.02
C PHE A 436 -37.43 30.83 12.44
N GLY A 437 -37.19 31.91 11.67
CA GLY A 437 -37.59 33.26 12.03
C GLY A 437 -36.97 33.68 13.36
N ARG A 438 -37.76 34.39 14.17
CA ARG A 438 -37.34 34.87 15.49
C ARG A 438 -37.40 33.75 16.52
N VAL A 439 -36.31 33.56 17.25
CA VAL A 439 -36.18 32.54 18.29
C VAL A 439 -35.56 33.14 19.57
N PRO A 440 -35.87 32.60 20.77
CA PRO A 440 -35.20 33.07 21.97
C PRO A 440 -33.73 32.64 21.99
N PHE A 441 -32.83 33.52 22.46
CA PHE A 441 -31.43 33.15 22.67
C PHE A 441 -31.32 31.91 23.58
N GLY A 442 -30.51 30.93 23.17
CA GLY A 442 -30.37 29.64 23.84
C GLY A 442 -31.41 28.60 23.42
N HIS A 443 -32.29 28.90 22.47
CA HIS A 443 -33.28 27.95 21.97
C HIS A 443 -32.63 26.82 21.17
N ARG A 444 -33.17 25.60 21.30
CA ARG A 444 -32.68 24.42 20.58
C ARG A 444 -33.36 24.33 19.21
N LEU A 445 -32.61 24.60 18.16
CA LEU A 445 -33.07 24.45 16.78
C LEU A 445 -32.91 23.00 16.32
N LYS A 446 -33.89 22.49 15.57
CA LYS A 446 -33.83 21.16 14.97
C LYS A 446 -34.70 21.10 13.71
N CYS A 447 -34.09 20.77 12.58
CA CYS A 447 -34.78 20.46 11.33
C CYS A 447 -34.15 19.24 10.64
N GLN A 448 -34.79 18.78 9.57
CA GLN A 448 -34.32 17.65 8.76
C GLN A 448 -34.63 17.91 7.28
N PHE A 449 -33.77 17.38 6.40
CA PHE A 449 -34.00 17.38 4.96
C PHE A 449 -33.49 16.08 4.36
N ASP A 450 -34.06 15.70 3.22
CA ASP A 450 -33.60 14.54 2.45
C ASP A 450 -32.70 15.03 1.30
N ALA A 451 -31.49 14.49 1.20
CA ALA A 451 -30.55 14.78 0.13
C ALA A 451 -30.53 13.61 -0.87
N SER A 452 -30.94 13.86 -2.10
CA SER A 452 -31.08 12.84 -3.13
C SER A 452 -29.95 12.92 -4.15
N ASN A 453 -29.35 11.77 -4.47
CA ASN A 453 -28.37 11.63 -5.54
C ASN A 453 -29.08 11.18 -6.83
N PHE A 454 -29.37 12.11 -7.74
CA PHE A 454 -29.99 11.80 -9.03
C PHE A 454 -29.00 11.30 -10.10
N GLY A 455 -27.70 11.29 -9.78
CA GLY A 455 -26.65 10.88 -10.70
C GLY A 455 -26.47 9.36 -10.81
N ASN A 456 -25.49 8.96 -11.62
CA ASN A 456 -25.20 7.55 -11.93
C ASN A 456 -24.01 6.99 -11.11
N THR A 457 -23.36 7.81 -10.28
CA THR A 457 -22.25 7.42 -9.41
C THR A 457 -22.58 7.71 -7.96
N ALA A 458 -22.00 6.92 -7.04
CA ALA A 458 -22.11 7.20 -5.61
C ALA A 458 -21.37 8.49 -5.25
N VAL A 459 -21.94 9.25 -4.32
CA VAL A 459 -21.31 10.45 -3.74
C VAL A 459 -20.80 10.11 -2.35
N TYR A 460 -19.48 10.07 -2.18
CA TYR A 460 -18.84 9.92 -0.88
C TYR A 460 -18.68 11.30 -0.25
N PHE A 461 -19.57 11.68 0.66
CA PHE A 461 -19.59 13.04 1.21
C PHE A 461 -18.85 13.15 2.55
N GLN A 462 -18.28 14.32 2.81
CA GLN A 462 -17.86 14.83 4.11
C GLN A 462 -18.58 16.15 4.34
N ALA A 463 -19.51 16.20 5.28
CA ALA A 463 -20.29 17.40 5.55
C ALA A 463 -19.40 18.52 6.10
N CYS A 464 -19.70 19.76 5.69
CA CYS A 464 -19.04 20.96 6.15
C CYS A 464 -20.05 22.07 6.44
N GLN A 465 -19.65 23.02 7.27
CA GLN A 465 -20.49 24.14 7.68
C GLN A 465 -19.74 25.45 7.52
N SER A 466 -20.40 26.44 6.93
CA SER A 466 -20.00 27.84 6.91
C SER A 466 -21.01 28.68 7.69
N GLY A 467 -20.52 29.67 8.42
CA GLY A 467 -21.32 30.54 9.30
C GLY A 467 -20.72 30.70 10.69
N GLU A 468 -21.23 31.71 11.41
CA GLU A 468 -20.68 32.14 12.70
C GLU A 468 -21.09 31.22 13.85
N ASP A 469 -22.34 30.72 13.88
CA ASP A 469 -22.82 29.86 14.97
C ASP A 469 -22.33 28.41 14.81
N LYS A 470 -21.30 28.05 15.58
CA LYS A 470 -20.70 26.71 15.59
C LYS A 470 -21.46 25.70 16.46
N ASN A 471 -22.48 26.09 17.22
CA ASN A 471 -23.24 25.20 18.10
C ASN A 471 -24.35 24.44 17.37
N ILE A 472 -24.53 24.68 16.07
CA ILE A 472 -25.49 24.00 15.20
C ILE A 472 -24.72 23.07 14.27
N HIS A 473 -25.07 21.78 14.28
CA HIS A 473 -24.35 20.75 13.56
C HIS A 473 -25.25 19.97 12.60
N ILE A 474 -24.65 19.48 11.52
CA ILE A 474 -25.27 18.57 10.55
C ILE A 474 -24.84 17.12 10.81
N ARG A 475 -25.79 16.19 10.74
CA ARG A 475 -25.57 14.74 10.86
C ARG A 475 -26.35 13.99 9.77
N PRO A 476 -25.79 12.94 9.15
CA PRO A 476 -24.44 12.41 9.33
C PRO A 476 -23.36 13.39 8.83
N SER A 477 -22.17 13.35 9.45
CA SER A 477 -21.05 14.23 9.08
C SER A 477 -20.19 13.68 7.95
N PHE A 478 -20.34 12.41 7.60
CA PHE A 478 -19.73 11.75 6.46
C PHE A 478 -20.54 10.51 6.08
N GLY A 479 -20.39 10.03 4.85
CA GLY A 479 -21.06 8.82 4.41
C GLY A 479 -20.97 8.62 2.91
N GLU A 480 -21.92 7.85 2.40
CA GLU A 480 -22.11 7.52 0.99
C GLU A 480 -23.60 7.67 0.67
N VAL A 481 -23.93 8.28 -0.47
CA VAL A 481 -25.25 8.20 -1.07
C VAL A 481 -25.10 7.58 -2.45
N LYS A 482 -25.60 6.36 -2.64
CA LYS A 482 -25.46 5.66 -3.91
C LYS A 482 -26.25 6.37 -5.01
N ALA A 483 -25.95 6.01 -6.26
CA ALA A 483 -26.69 6.48 -7.42
C ALA A 483 -28.19 6.19 -7.24
N ARG A 484 -29.03 7.20 -7.49
CA ARG A 484 -30.50 7.12 -7.41
C ARG A 484 -31.06 6.82 -6.02
N GLU A 485 -30.28 7.03 -4.96
CA GLU A 485 -30.72 6.91 -3.57
C GLU A 485 -30.80 8.28 -2.88
N SER A 486 -31.45 8.32 -1.73
CA SER A 486 -31.58 9.50 -0.88
C SER A 486 -31.11 9.21 0.54
N GLN A 487 -30.51 10.21 1.17
CA GLN A 487 -30.05 10.16 2.56
C GLN A 487 -30.67 11.30 3.37
N ARG A 488 -31.21 10.96 4.54
CA ARG A 488 -31.73 11.96 5.48
C ARG A 488 -30.61 12.62 6.27
N PHE A 489 -30.64 13.95 6.33
CA PHE A 489 -29.77 14.77 7.16
C PHE A 489 -30.57 15.47 8.26
N MET A 490 -29.99 15.52 9.45
CA MET A 490 -30.50 16.23 10.61
C MET A 490 -29.60 17.43 10.87
N VAL A 491 -30.19 18.62 11.00
CA VAL A 491 -29.47 19.82 11.42
C VAL A 491 -30.04 20.24 12.76
N GLY A 492 -29.19 20.46 13.76
CA GLY A 492 -29.66 20.92 15.05
C GLY A 492 -28.56 21.35 16.01
N GLY A 493 -28.96 22.15 16.98
CA GLY A 493 -28.05 22.80 17.91
C GLY A 493 -28.74 23.84 18.78
N VAL A 494 -27.95 24.72 19.38
CA VAL A 494 -28.45 25.82 20.23
C VAL A 494 -28.12 27.15 19.56
N ALA A 495 -29.12 28.02 19.39
CA ALA A 495 -28.92 29.38 18.90
C ALA A 495 -28.14 30.19 19.94
N SER A 496 -26.86 30.48 19.64
CA SER A 496 -25.88 31.01 20.59
C SER A 496 -25.31 32.38 20.20
N ILE A 497 -25.72 32.90 19.06
CA ILE A 497 -25.41 34.25 18.58
C ILE A 497 -26.68 35.09 18.63
N VAL A 498 -26.59 36.31 19.15
CA VAL A 498 -27.69 37.28 19.16
C VAL A 498 -27.76 37.99 17.81
N GLY A 499 -28.97 38.22 17.29
CA GLY A 499 -29.24 38.81 15.98
C GLY A 499 -29.47 37.76 14.89
N GLY A 500 -29.48 38.21 13.64
CA GLY A 500 -29.68 37.37 12.46
C GLY A 500 -28.46 36.53 12.13
N ALA A 501 -28.66 35.22 11.95
CA ALA A 501 -27.63 34.27 11.54
C ALA A 501 -28.07 33.46 10.31
N THR A 502 -27.15 33.28 9.37
CA THR A 502 -27.31 32.39 8.21
C THR A 502 -26.20 31.35 8.23
N LEU A 503 -26.56 30.07 8.29
CA LEU A 503 -25.64 28.94 8.25
C LEU A 503 -25.81 28.19 6.94
N SER A 504 -24.71 27.97 6.24
CA SER A 504 -24.68 27.21 4.99
C SER A 504 -24.00 25.87 5.24
N PHE A 505 -24.74 24.79 5.02
CA PHE A 505 -24.26 23.43 5.08
C PHE A 505 -23.98 22.92 3.67
N GLY A 506 -22.84 22.27 3.52
CA GLY A 506 -22.40 21.68 2.27
C GLY A 506 -21.66 20.38 2.52
N TYR A 507 -20.98 19.88 1.50
CA TYR A 507 -20.10 18.74 1.65
C TYR A 507 -18.92 18.80 0.67
N TYR A 508 -17.83 18.16 1.04
CA TYR A 508 -16.75 17.81 0.12
C TYR A 508 -16.93 16.37 -0.38
N ASN A 509 -16.48 16.10 -1.60
CA ASN A 509 -16.30 14.72 -2.05
C ASN A 509 -15.08 14.11 -1.35
N ARG A 510 -15.13 12.81 -1.11
CA ARG A 510 -14.01 12.04 -0.55
C ARG A 510 -13.43 11.13 -1.62
N LEU A 511 -12.12 10.91 -1.55
CA LEU A 511 -11.40 10.12 -2.55
C LEU A 511 -11.96 8.70 -2.70
N VAL A 512 -12.24 8.01 -1.59
CA VAL A 512 -12.94 6.72 -1.56
C VAL A 512 -13.87 6.69 -0.35
N LYS A 513 -14.76 5.70 -0.29
CA LYS A 513 -15.78 5.53 0.76
C LYS A 513 -15.27 5.73 2.20
N ASP A 514 -14.07 5.24 2.51
CA ASP A 514 -13.52 5.27 3.88
C ASP A 514 -12.32 6.21 4.03
N SER A 515 -11.99 7.00 2.99
CA SER A 515 -10.87 7.94 3.06
C SER A 515 -11.21 9.15 3.92
N PRO A 516 -10.26 9.68 4.72
CA PRO A 516 -10.38 11.00 5.34
C PRO A 516 -10.04 12.15 4.38
N LEU A 517 -9.45 11.84 3.21
CA LEU A 517 -9.03 12.85 2.23
C LEU A 517 -10.24 13.35 1.44
N VAL A 518 -10.46 14.66 1.50
CA VAL A 518 -11.46 15.37 0.71
C VAL A 518 -10.87 15.87 -0.61
N THR A 519 -11.69 15.98 -1.64
CA THR A 519 -11.32 16.42 -2.99
C THR A 519 -12.23 17.54 -3.47
N GLY A 520 -11.66 18.44 -4.28
CA GLY A 520 -12.39 19.56 -4.87
C GLY A 520 -12.79 20.66 -3.88
N THR A 521 -13.81 21.43 -4.27
CA THR A 521 -14.41 22.51 -3.47
C THR A 521 -15.72 22.05 -2.82
N PRO A 522 -16.15 22.66 -1.71
CA PRO A 522 -17.38 22.23 -1.04
C PRO A 522 -18.60 22.54 -1.92
N THR A 523 -19.46 21.55 -2.10
CA THR A 523 -20.76 21.71 -2.76
C THR A 523 -21.79 22.16 -1.73
N ALA A 524 -22.51 23.25 -2.02
CA ALA A 524 -23.59 23.75 -1.17
C ALA A 524 -24.77 22.76 -1.18
N LEU A 525 -25.37 22.51 -0.02
CA LEU A 525 -26.43 21.53 0.13
C LEU A 525 -27.70 22.12 0.77
N PHE A 526 -27.57 22.80 1.91
CA PHE A 526 -28.71 23.25 2.71
C PHE A 526 -28.40 24.56 3.45
N THR A 527 -29.38 25.45 3.61
CA THR A 527 -29.22 26.73 4.32
C THR A 527 -30.19 26.83 5.49
N LEU A 528 -29.70 27.24 6.66
CA LEU A 528 -30.52 27.49 7.86
C LEU A 528 -30.45 28.97 8.23
N ARG A 529 -31.59 29.59 8.52
CA ARG A 529 -31.69 30.98 8.98
C ARG A 529 -32.46 31.07 10.29
N TYR A 530 -32.05 31.98 11.17
CA TYR A 530 -32.78 32.38 12.36
C TYR A 530 -32.36 33.79 12.80
N GLU A 531 -33.18 34.43 13.63
CA GLU A 531 -32.88 35.67 14.33
C GLU A 531 -33.07 35.44 15.83
N ALA A 532 -31.98 35.48 16.61
CA ALA A 532 -32.05 35.20 18.03
C ALA A 532 -32.06 36.48 18.87
N GLU A 533 -33.03 36.60 19.77
CA GLU A 533 -33.18 37.76 20.65
C GLU A 533 -33.33 37.31 22.10
N PHE A 534 -32.97 38.20 23.04
CA PHE A 534 -33.28 37.96 24.43
C PHE A 534 -34.72 38.35 24.73
N PRO A 535 -35.44 37.63 25.62
CA PRO A 535 -36.71 38.11 26.13
C PRO A 535 -36.56 39.47 26.81
N ILE A 536 -37.47 40.39 26.53
CA ILE A 536 -37.40 41.78 26.96
C ILE A 536 -38.49 42.05 27.99
N VAL A 537 -38.09 42.42 29.20
CA VAL A 537 -39.01 42.88 30.24
C VAL A 537 -38.80 44.36 30.52
N GLN A 538 -39.86 45.05 30.90
CA GLN A 538 -39.81 46.46 31.26
C GLN A 538 -40.94 46.85 32.21
N ILE A 539 -40.72 47.91 32.97
CA ILE A 539 -41.78 48.58 33.70
C ILE A 539 -42.58 49.41 32.69
N GLU A 540 -43.86 49.08 32.51
CA GLU A 540 -44.77 49.75 31.58
C GLU A 540 -45.35 51.04 32.18
N GLY A 541 -45.53 51.08 33.50
CA GLY A 541 -46.11 52.24 34.17
C GLY A 541 -46.36 52.04 35.65
N VAL A 542 -46.81 53.12 36.30
CA VAL A 542 -47.30 53.14 37.68
C VAL A 542 -48.83 53.00 37.64
N VAL A 543 -49.36 51.93 38.24
CA VAL A 543 -50.80 51.69 38.35
C VAL A 543 -51.41 52.62 39.39
N GLU A 544 -50.83 52.65 40.58
CA GLU A 544 -51.28 53.44 41.73
C GLU A 544 -50.16 53.61 42.77
N HIS A 545 -50.26 54.65 43.59
CA HIS A 545 -49.36 54.92 44.72
C HIS A 545 -50.10 55.75 45.78
N ASN A 546 -49.57 55.78 47.00
CA ASN A 546 -50.07 56.64 48.08
C ASN A 546 -49.17 57.86 48.38
N PHE A 547 -48.21 58.16 47.51
CA PHE A 547 -47.30 59.31 47.65
C PHE A 547 -47.99 60.66 47.40
N GLY A 548 -48.96 61.05 48.25
CA GLY A 548 -49.61 62.37 48.28
C GLY A 548 -50.49 62.72 47.07
N ALA A 549 -51.55 63.52 47.28
CA ALA A 549 -52.46 63.95 46.20
C ALA A 549 -51.82 64.95 45.21
N LEU A 550 -50.68 65.56 45.57
CA LEU A 550 -49.99 66.59 44.78
C LEU A 550 -48.87 66.04 43.88
N PHE A 551 -48.53 64.74 43.96
CA PHE A 551 -47.48 64.14 43.13
C PHE A 551 -48.09 63.39 41.97
N ALA A 552 -47.63 63.68 40.75
CA ALA A 552 -48.10 62.97 39.57
C ALA A 552 -47.43 61.59 39.49
N ARG A 553 -48.14 60.61 38.90
CA ARG A 553 -47.55 59.29 38.56
C ARG A 553 -46.26 59.41 37.73
N ARG A 554 -46.17 60.48 36.92
CA ARG A 554 -45.00 60.82 36.13
C ARG A 554 -43.78 61.13 36.99
N ASP A 555 -43.94 61.87 38.09
CA ASP A 555 -42.83 62.22 38.98
C ASP A 555 -42.25 60.97 39.63
N LEU A 556 -43.12 60.05 40.08
CA LEU A 556 -42.69 58.76 40.63
C LEU A 556 -41.95 57.91 39.57
N TYR A 557 -42.45 57.89 38.33
CA TYR A 557 -41.88 57.12 37.23
C TYR A 557 -40.52 57.66 36.75
N GLU A 558 -40.41 58.98 36.56
CA GLU A 558 -39.22 59.63 35.98
C GLU A 558 -38.21 60.05 37.05
N ALA A 559 -38.63 60.85 38.04
CA ALA A 559 -37.72 61.51 38.98
C ALA A 559 -37.28 60.63 40.15
N TYR A 560 -38.16 59.75 40.63
CA TYR A 560 -37.85 58.86 41.76
C TYR A 560 -37.32 57.50 41.29
N LEU A 561 -38.14 56.72 40.58
CA LEU A 561 -37.75 55.38 40.19
C LEU A 561 -36.76 55.34 39.03
N GLY A 562 -36.65 56.40 38.23
CA GLY A 562 -35.74 56.44 37.08
C GLY A 562 -36.05 55.35 36.06
N VAL A 563 -37.35 55.10 35.80
CA VAL A 563 -37.80 53.91 35.06
C VAL A 563 -37.22 53.83 33.65
N ALA A 564 -36.99 54.96 32.98
CA ALA A 564 -36.36 54.97 31.65
C ALA A 564 -34.97 54.31 31.66
N ALA A 565 -34.14 54.61 32.67
CA ALA A 565 -32.82 54.01 32.83
C ALA A 565 -32.89 52.54 33.27
N LEU A 566 -33.84 52.20 34.15
CA LEU A 566 -34.11 50.80 34.53
C LEU A 566 -34.52 49.96 33.31
N ASN A 567 -35.45 50.45 32.50
CA ASN A 567 -35.91 49.80 31.28
C ASN A 567 -34.78 49.68 30.26
N HIS A 568 -33.91 50.69 30.15
CA HIS A 568 -32.71 50.60 29.34
C HIS A 568 -31.80 49.46 29.82
N ALA A 569 -31.55 49.33 31.13
CA ALA A 569 -30.75 48.23 31.69
C ALA A 569 -31.41 46.86 31.47
N LEU A 570 -32.72 46.74 31.68
CA LEU A 570 -33.47 45.49 31.47
C LEU A 570 -33.50 45.05 29.99
N ARG A 571 -33.53 46.01 29.06
CA ARG A 571 -33.51 45.75 27.61
C ARG A 571 -32.13 45.34 27.10
N HIS A 572 -31.06 45.93 27.62
CA HIS A 572 -29.71 45.82 27.04
C HIS A 572 -28.72 44.99 27.84
N VAL A 573 -29.13 44.41 28.98
CA VAL A 573 -28.28 43.45 29.70
C VAL A 573 -28.00 42.22 28.80
N ALA A 574 -26.73 41.97 28.51
CA ALA A 574 -26.29 40.84 27.69
C ALA A 574 -26.19 39.54 28.51
N ASN A 575 -26.05 38.40 27.82
CA ASN A 575 -25.84 37.09 28.45
C ASN A 575 -24.66 37.13 29.43
N ASP A 576 -24.84 36.53 30.61
CA ASP A 576 -23.86 36.52 31.71
C ASP A 576 -23.39 37.91 32.18
N GLN A 577 -24.12 38.98 31.82
CA GLN A 577 -23.83 40.33 32.27
C GLN A 577 -24.68 40.70 33.50
N THR A 578 -24.09 41.52 34.37
CA THR A 578 -24.79 42.21 35.44
C THR A 578 -24.74 43.71 35.21
N LEU A 579 -25.89 44.38 35.19
CA LEU A 579 -26.02 45.84 35.16
C LEU A 579 -26.57 46.36 36.49
N GLU A 580 -26.30 47.62 36.83
CA GLU A 580 -26.82 48.26 38.04
C GLU A 580 -27.77 49.39 37.68
N HIS A 581 -28.85 49.54 38.46
CA HIS A 581 -29.76 50.68 38.41
C HIS A 581 -30.03 51.17 39.84
N ARG A 582 -30.11 52.50 40.00
CA ARG A 582 -30.40 53.14 41.29
C ARG A 582 -31.72 53.90 41.20
N SER A 583 -32.65 53.55 42.06
CA SER A 583 -33.90 54.28 42.26
C SER A 583 -33.90 55.03 43.57
N ARG A 584 -34.51 56.22 43.55
CA ARG A 584 -34.85 56.98 44.74
C ARG A 584 -36.27 56.65 45.17
N LEU A 585 -36.51 56.73 46.47
CA LEU A 585 -37.82 56.56 47.06
C LEU A 585 -38.18 57.85 47.80
N PRO A 586 -39.47 58.12 48.01
CA PRO A 586 -39.92 59.20 48.89
C PRO A 586 -39.20 59.23 50.24
N GLU A 587 -39.00 60.43 50.77
CA GLU A 587 -38.52 60.65 52.13
C GLU A 587 -39.73 60.87 53.04
N LEU A 588 -39.86 60.09 54.12
CA LEU A 588 -40.97 60.20 55.07
C LEU A 588 -40.46 60.17 56.52
N PRO A 589 -41.20 60.74 57.48
CA PRO A 589 -40.84 60.72 58.90
C PRO A 589 -40.75 59.30 59.47
N VAL A 590 -39.86 59.09 60.44
CA VAL A 590 -39.77 57.83 61.22
C VAL A 590 -40.82 57.87 62.33
N ASP A 591 -42.08 57.62 62.00
CA ASP A 591 -43.21 57.61 62.96
C ASP A 591 -43.79 56.21 63.23
N GLY A 592 -43.34 55.19 62.48
CA GLY A 592 -43.74 53.79 62.65
C GLY A 592 -45.10 53.41 62.07
N GLU A 593 -45.90 54.39 61.63
CA GLU A 593 -47.27 54.19 61.13
C GLU A 593 -47.39 54.52 59.62
N GLN A 594 -46.54 55.40 59.08
CA GLN A 594 -46.56 55.74 57.66
C GLN A 594 -45.74 54.75 56.79
N GLU A 595 -46.38 54.25 55.75
CA GLU A 595 -45.75 53.42 54.71
C GLU A 595 -45.93 54.06 53.34
N PHE A 596 -44.88 54.03 52.51
CA PHE A 596 -45.03 54.34 51.09
C PHE A 596 -45.25 53.04 50.32
N TRP A 597 -46.23 53.03 49.41
CA TRP A 597 -46.41 51.93 48.48
C TRP A 597 -46.67 52.42 47.05
N ALA A 598 -46.19 51.63 46.10
CA ALA A 598 -46.44 51.81 44.67
C ALA A 598 -46.67 50.46 43.99
N ARG A 599 -47.66 50.41 43.10
CA ARG A 599 -47.91 49.25 42.23
C ARG A 599 -47.42 49.60 40.83
N LEU A 600 -46.45 48.83 40.35
CA LEU A 600 -45.87 48.97 39.03
C LEU A 600 -46.33 47.83 38.14
N THR A 601 -46.51 48.09 36.84
CA THR A 601 -46.74 47.04 35.86
C THR A 601 -45.42 46.64 35.23
N LEU A 602 -45.01 45.37 35.41
CA LEU A 602 -43.88 44.76 34.72
C LEU A 602 -44.42 43.94 33.54
N GLY A 603 -44.13 44.40 32.33
CA GLY A 603 -44.54 43.77 31.07
C GLY A 603 -43.39 43.01 30.43
N ASN A 604 -43.72 41.88 29.79
CA ASN A 604 -42.87 41.22 28.82
C ASN A 604 -43.26 41.72 27.42
N VAL A 605 -42.38 42.52 26.81
CA VAL A 605 -42.60 43.11 25.48
C VAL A 605 -41.94 42.34 24.35
N SER A 606 -41.46 41.12 24.64
CA SER A 606 -40.95 40.20 23.64
C SER A 606 -41.99 39.14 23.27
N ASP A 607 -41.74 38.48 22.14
CA ASP A 607 -42.55 37.38 21.61
C ASP A 607 -42.30 36.03 22.31
N PHE A 608 -41.51 36.03 23.40
CA PHE A 608 -41.08 34.82 24.10
C PHE A 608 -41.42 34.87 25.58
N ASP A 609 -41.88 33.76 26.12
CA ASP A 609 -42.10 33.61 27.56
C ASP A 609 -40.79 33.80 28.33
N THR A 610 -40.87 34.41 29.51
CA THR A 610 -39.72 34.61 30.38
C THR A 610 -40.09 34.61 31.84
N ASP A 611 -39.15 34.19 32.68
CA ASP A 611 -39.28 34.26 34.13
C ASP A 611 -38.37 35.35 34.68
N VAL A 612 -38.90 36.10 35.66
CA VAL A 612 -38.16 37.12 36.41
C VAL A 612 -38.17 36.72 37.86
N THR A 613 -36.98 36.59 38.45
CA THR A 613 -36.84 36.34 39.90
C THR A 613 -36.15 37.53 40.57
N LEU A 614 -36.74 38.00 41.67
CA LEU A 614 -36.19 39.06 42.50
C LEU A 614 -35.57 38.45 43.75
N LYS A 615 -34.24 38.55 43.84
CA LYS A 615 -33.50 38.10 45.03
C LYS A 615 -32.98 39.30 45.78
N ARG A 616 -33.39 39.46 47.04
CA ARG A 616 -32.90 40.54 47.89
C ARG A 616 -31.37 40.46 48.09
N LEU A 617 -30.70 41.61 47.97
CA LEU A 617 -29.28 41.77 48.23
C LEU A 617 -29.03 41.99 49.72
N LYS A 618 -27.94 41.41 50.26
CA LYS A 618 -27.47 41.70 51.62
C LYS A 618 -26.48 42.87 51.54
N LEU A 619 -26.96 44.09 51.80
CA LEU A 619 -26.15 45.32 51.77
C LEU A 619 -25.82 45.88 53.18
N CYS A 620 -26.42 45.32 54.24
CA CYS A 620 -26.16 45.73 55.62
C CYS A 620 -25.17 44.80 56.33
N ASP A 621 -24.40 45.35 57.26
CA ASP A 621 -23.42 44.60 58.08
C ASP A 621 -24.04 43.85 59.27
N CYS A 622 -25.37 43.86 59.40
CA CYS A 622 -26.06 43.15 60.48
C CYS A 622 -25.68 41.65 60.50
N THR A 623 -25.23 41.19 61.67
CA THR A 623 -24.84 39.81 61.92
C THR A 623 -26.06 38.92 62.16
N MET A 624 -25.90 37.62 61.91
CA MET A 624 -26.96 36.63 62.08
C MET A 624 -27.15 36.37 63.59
N GLN A 625 -28.36 36.55 64.12
CA GLN A 625 -28.67 36.36 65.54
C GLN A 625 -29.45 35.06 65.75
N GLU A 626 -29.34 34.43 66.92
CA GLU A 626 -30.20 33.30 67.28
C GLU A 626 -31.60 33.81 67.62
N ILE A 627 -32.61 33.32 66.90
CA ILE A 627 -34.01 33.66 67.12
C ILE A 627 -34.67 32.47 67.84
N SER A 628 -35.22 32.72 69.02
CA SER A 628 -36.03 31.75 69.78
C SER A 628 -37.50 31.87 69.37
N GLY A 629 -37.98 30.95 68.53
CA GLY A 629 -39.38 30.82 68.17
C GLY A 629 -40.09 29.80 69.05
N GLY A 630 -40.32 30.11 70.33
CA GLY A 630 -40.97 29.21 71.29
C GLY A 630 -40.18 27.95 71.64
N LEU A 631 -40.75 27.12 72.53
CA LEU A 631 -40.08 26.06 73.33
C LEU A 631 -39.28 24.99 72.54
N SER A 632 -39.34 24.92 71.21
CA SER A 632 -38.61 23.91 70.44
C SER A 632 -38.04 24.35 69.07
N LYS A 633 -38.04 25.65 68.72
CA LYS A 633 -37.38 26.15 67.49
C LYS A 633 -36.31 27.18 67.80
N ARG A 634 -35.06 26.72 67.94
CA ARG A 634 -33.87 27.58 67.84
C ARG A 634 -33.43 27.60 66.39
N GLY A 635 -33.55 28.76 65.74
CA GLY A 635 -33.07 28.97 64.38
C GLY A 635 -32.19 30.20 64.32
N ARG A 636 -31.11 30.17 63.54
CA ARG A 636 -30.35 31.38 63.24
C ARG A 636 -31.13 32.20 62.22
N GLY A 637 -31.41 33.46 62.51
CA GLY A 637 -32.15 34.35 61.62
C GLY A 637 -31.60 35.78 61.65
N PHE A 638 -31.90 36.53 60.61
CA PHE A 638 -31.51 37.94 60.53
C PHE A 638 -32.57 38.80 61.23
N GLN A 639 -32.34 39.16 62.50
CA GLN A 639 -33.03 40.31 63.12
C GLN A 639 -32.32 41.59 62.67
N CYS A 640 -32.57 41.99 61.43
CA CYS A 640 -32.05 43.24 60.87
C CYS A 640 -33.19 44.25 60.75
N PRO A 641 -33.10 45.44 61.39
CA PRO A 641 -34.14 46.47 61.31
C PRO A 641 -34.33 47.02 59.89
N HIS A 642 -33.30 46.94 59.04
CA HIS A 642 -33.37 47.33 57.63
C HIS A 642 -34.14 46.32 56.76
N ARG A 643 -34.38 45.08 57.24
CA ARG A 643 -35.07 44.04 56.46
C ARG A 643 -36.53 44.42 56.17
N PRO A 644 -37.39 44.80 57.12
CA PRO A 644 -38.75 45.23 56.80
C PRO A 644 -38.83 46.55 56.01
N ALA A 645 -37.75 47.34 55.91
CA ALA A 645 -37.77 48.69 55.35
C ALA A 645 -38.11 48.77 53.85
N LEU A 646 -37.86 47.71 53.07
CA LEU A 646 -38.27 47.60 51.67
C LEU A 646 -38.69 46.17 51.36
N SER A 647 -39.87 46.03 50.76
CA SER A 647 -40.35 44.78 50.21
C SER A 647 -40.84 44.98 48.79
N ILE A 648 -40.50 44.02 47.92
CA ILE A 648 -40.99 43.94 46.55
C ILE A 648 -41.68 42.60 46.39
N THR A 649 -42.91 42.58 45.91
CA THR A 649 -43.70 41.35 45.71
C THR A 649 -44.44 41.37 44.37
N PRO A 650 -44.63 40.21 43.73
CA PRO A 650 -44.08 38.88 44.07
C PRO A 650 -42.56 38.76 43.77
N LEU A 651 -41.87 37.82 44.43
CA LEU A 651 -40.42 37.60 44.25
C LEU A 651 -40.07 36.74 43.04
N ALA A 652 -41.06 36.10 42.42
CA ALA A 652 -40.90 35.32 41.19
C ALA A 652 -42.13 35.56 40.31
N LEU A 653 -41.90 35.89 39.06
CA LEU A 653 -42.92 36.17 38.06
C LEU A 653 -42.63 35.33 36.83
N SER A 654 -43.61 34.53 36.43
CA SER A 654 -43.64 33.99 35.06
C SER A 654 -44.43 34.94 34.18
N LEU A 655 -43.81 35.43 33.10
CA LEU A 655 -44.36 36.42 32.18
C LEU A 655 -44.44 35.80 30.78
N PRO A 656 -45.64 35.32 30.38
CA PRO A 656 -45.87 34.93 28.99
C PRO A 656 -45.57 36.07 28.02
N ALA A 657 -45.33 35.74 26.75
CA ALA A 657 -45.14 36.72 25.68
C ALA A 657 -46.29 37.75 25.66
N GLY A 658 -45.94 39.05 25.64
CA GLY A 658 -46.91 40.17 25.65
C GLY A 658 -47.69 40.35 26.95
N ALA A 659 -47.45 39.57 28.00
CA ALA A 659 -48.20 39.65 29.25
C ALA A 659 -47.55 40.61 30.26
N SER A 660 -48.40 41.20 31.10
CA SER A 660 -47.98 42.10 32.17
C SER A 660 -48.46 41.64 33.54
N LYS A 661 -47.62 41.82 34.56
CA LYS A 661 -47.96 41.52 35.96
C LYS A 661 -47.63 42.70 36.87
N VAL A 662 -48.39 42.80 37.95
CA VAL A 662 -48.20 43.86 38.95
C VAL A 662 -47.08 43.48 39.91
N VAL A 663 -46.15 44.41 40.14
CA VAL A 663 -45.09 44.36 41.13
C VAL A 663 -45.37 45.46 42.16
N ASN A 664 -45.54 45.07 43.42
CA ASN A 664 -45.78 45.97 44.53
C ASN A 664 -44.47 46.31 45.22
N ILE A 665 -44.18 47.60 45.36
CA ILE A 665 -43.11 48.14 46.19
C ILE A 665 -43.76 48.69 47.45
N VAL A 666 -43.30 48.24 48.62
CA VAL A 666 -43.72 48.77 49.92
C VAL A 666 -42.49 49.14 50.74
N VAL A 667 -42.48 50.35 51.27
CA VAL A 667 -41.38 50.95 52.03
C VAL A 667 -41.88 51.30 53.42
N LYS A 668 -41.14 50.88 54.45
CA LYS A 668 -41.43 51.17 55.85
C LYS A 668 -40.28 51.98 56.46
N TYR A 669 -40.59 53.13 57.03
CA TYR A 669 -39.59 54.09 57.53
C TYR A 669 -39.30 53.85 59.02
N GLY A 670 -38.64 52.74 59.32
CA GLY A 670 -38.33 52.32 60.69
C GLY A 670 -36.93 52.71 61.20
N VAL A 671 -36.08 53.30 60.36
CA VAL A 671 -34.69 53.66 60.68
C VAL A 671 -34.44 55.08 60.17
N ALA A 672 -33.92 55.96 61.04
CA ALA A 672 -33.56 57.33 60.66
C ALA A 672 -32.27 57.35 59.80
N GLY A 673 -32.24 58.23 58.80
CA GLY A 673 -31.14 58.36 57.85
C GLY A 673 -31.23 57.41 56.65
N ALA A 674 -30.14 57.36 55.87
CA ALA A 674 -30.07 56.60 54.62
C ALA A 674 -29.88 55.10 54.88
N THR A 675 -30.80 54.29 54.36
CA THR A 675 -30.75 52.82 54.41
C THR A 675 -30.60 52.25 52.99
N PRO A 676 -29.40 51.76 52.60
CA PRO A 676 -29.17 51.17 51.29
C PRO A 676 -29.78 49.77 51.20
N LEU A 677 -30.64 49.56 50.21
CA LEU A 677 -31.34 48.30 49.96
C LEU A 677 -31.25 47.94 48.48
N GLY A 678 -31.49 46.67 48.14
CA GLY A 678 -31.48 46.29 46.73
C GLY A 678 -31.99 44.89 46.45
N PHE A 679 -32.34 44.66 45.20
CA PHE A 679 -32.81 43.39 44.65
C PHE A 679 -32.05 43.07 43.37
N ALA A 680 -31.59 41.84 43.21
CA ALA A 680 -31.14 41.31 41.93
C ALA A 680 -32.36 40.80 41.15
N LEU A 681 -32.70 41.48 40.06
CA LEU A 681 -33.66 41.00 39.07
C LEU A 681 -32.91 40.07 38.13
N ARG A 682 -33.16 38.77 38.26
CA ARG A 682 -32.56 37.75 37.41
C ARG A 682 -33.55 37.38 36.32
N LEU A 683 -33.09 37.52 35.07
CA LEU A 683 -33.80 37.16 33.85
C LEU A 683 -33.23 35.84 33.31
N SER A 684 -33.84 35.32 32.23
CA SER A 684 -33.29 34.21 31.45
C SER A 684 -31.85 34.47 30.97
N ASN A 685 -31.09 33.39 30.74
CA ASN A 685 -29.72 33.42 30.23
C ASN A 685 -28.75 34.19 31.16
N ASN A 686 -28.86 33.97 32.47
CA ASN A 686 -28.01 34.56 33.52
C ASN A 686 -27.92 36.09 33.54
N ARG A 687 -28.82 36.78 32.83
CA ARG A 687 -28.84 38.24 32.77
C ARG A 687 -29.37 38.79 34.09
N THR A 688 -28.63 39.70 34.70
CA THR A 688 -28.99 40.25 36.02
C THR A 688 -29.00 41.78 36.00
N VAL A 689 -30.04 42.39 36.54
CA VAL A 689 -30.05 43.83 36.87
C VAL A 689 -30.13 43.99 38.38
N LEU A 690 -29.11 44.62 38.97
CA LEU A 690 -29.11 44.98 40.39
C LEU A 690 -29.87 46.29 40.56
N TRP A 691 -31.04 46.20 41.20
CA TRP A 691 -31.91 47.32 41.47
C TRP A 691 -31.68 47.81 42.89
N HIS A 692 -30.95 48.91 43.03
CA HIS A 692 -30.61 49.55 44.28
C HIS A 692 -31.60 50.65 44.64
N PHE A 693 -31.85 50.77 45.94
CA PHE A 693 -32.74 51.75 46.54
C PHE A 693 -32.03 52.41 47.72
N GLU A 694 -32.30 53.69 47.91
CA GLU A 694 -31.92 54.43 49.10
C GLU A 694 -33.22 54.88 49.80
N VAL A 695 -33.51 54.27 50.96
CA VAL A 695 -34.66 54.63 51.78
C VAL A 695 -34.18 55.62 52.84
N TYR A 696 -34.71 56.83 52.84
CA TYR A 696 -34.33 57.87 53.79
C TYR A 696 -35.46 58.16 54.78
N GLY A 697 -35.24 57.81 56.05
CA GLY A 697 -36.16 58.14 57.15
C GLY A 697 -35.80 59.48 57.78
N VAL A 698 -36.73 60.43 57.81
CA VAL A 698 -36.52 61.76 58.41
C VAL A 698 -36.78 61.69 59.91
N ASP A 699 -35.82 62.13 60.72
CA ASP A 699 -35.97 62.21 62.19
C ASP A 699 -37.03 63.28 62.52
N GLY A 700 -38.00 62.93 63.38
CA GLY A 700 -39.10 63.82 63.77
C GLY A 700 -38.67 65.10 64.48
N SER A 701 -37.42 65.19 64.95
CA SER A 701 -36.82 66.42 65.49
C SER A 701 -36.38 67.44 64.40
N ALA A 702 -36.33 67.03 63.12
CA ALA A 702 -35.96 67.88 61.98
C ALA A 702 -37.17 68.45 61.19
N LEU A 703 -38.41 68.17 61.64
CA LEU A 703 -39.67 68.53 60.97
C LEU A 703 -40.06 70.03 61.02
N GLN A 704 -39.11 70.96 61.15
CA GLN A 704 -39.41 72.39 61.26
C GLN A 704 -39.47 73.18 59.95
N TRP A 705 -39.25 72.55 58.78
CA TRP A 705 -39.21 73.31 57.50
C TRP A 705 -39.96 72.71 56.30
N LEU A 706 -40.78 71.67 56.47
CA LEU A 706 -41.55 71.10 55.36
C LEU A 706 -42.95 70.71 55.82
N LEU A 707 -43.81 71.71 56.06
CA LEU A 707 -45.28 71.63 56.02
C LEU A 707 -45.86 73.03 56.32
N VAL A 708 -45.90 73.91 55.32
CA VAL A 708 -46.83 75.05 55.31
C VAL A 708 -47.83 74.82 54.19
N VAL A 709 -49.00 74.29 54.54
CA VAL A 709 -50.22 74.49 53.75
C VAL A 709 -51.36 74.69 54.76
N ASN A 710 -51.79 75.95 54.92
CA ASN A 710 -52.99 76.35 55.65
C ASN A 710 -54.25 75.97 54.85
N PRO A 711 -55.40 75.71 55.52
CA PRO A 711 -56.64 75.36 54.85
C PRO A 711 -57.39 76.60 54.34
N VAL A 712 -57.88 76.46 53.10
CA VAL A 712 -59.12 76.98 52.47
C VAL A 712 -59.60 78.40 52.82
N ASP A 713 -59.63 79.28 51.81
CA ASP A 713 -60.85 80.04 51.47
C ASP A 713 -60.89 80.43 49.97
N GLU A 714 -62.13 80.62 49.52
CA GLU A 714 -62.72 80.73 48.18
C GLU A 714 -61.95 81.45 47.06
N ILE A 715 -62.17 81.01 45.80
CA ILE A 715 -62.68 81.80 44.65
C ILE A 715 -62.76 80.90 43.40
N GLN A 716 -63.97 80.71 42.88
CA GLN A 716 -64.24 80.35 41.47
C GLN A 716 -64.37 81.65 40.63
N PRO A 717 -64.53 81.62 39.29
CA PRO A 717 -63.86 80.82 38.25
C PRO A 717 -63.43 81.71 37.05
N GLN A 718 -62.33 81.46 36.32
CA GLN A 718 -62.24 81.97 34.93
C GLN A 718 -61.44 81.07 33.97
N THR A 719 -62.13 80.80 32.87
CA THR A 719 -61.75 80.21 31.58
C THR A 719 -60.43 80.71 30.97
N ARG A 720 -59.66 79.82 30.34
CA ARG A 720 -59.26 79.90 28.91
C ARG A 720 -58.59 78.62 28.39
N LYS A 721 -58.79 78.43 27.09
CA LYS A 721 -58.61 77.29 26.18
C LYS A 721 -57.13 76.89 25.87
N PRO A 722 -56.91 75.75 25.17
CA PRO A 722 -55.69 74.95 25.21
C PRO A 722 -54.68 75.31 24.11
N LEU A 723 -53.44 74.88 24.28
CA LEU A 723 -52.43 74.82 23.21
C LEU A 723 -51.74 73.45 23.25
N LEU A 724 -52.02 72.70 22.18
CA LEU A 724 -51.28 71.65 21.46
C LEU A 724 -50.29 70.76 22.23
#